data_AF-A0A930JMB5-F1
#
_entry.id   AF-A0A930JMB5-F1
#
_cell.length_a   1.000
_cell.length_b   1.000
_cell.length_c   1.000
_cell.angle_alpha   90.00
_cell.angle_beta   90.00
_cell.angle_gamma   90.00
#
_symmetry.space_group_name_H-M   'P 1'
#
loop_
_entity.id
_entity.type
_entity.pdbx_description
1 polymer ?
#
loop_
_entity_poly.entity_id
_entity_poly.type
_entity_poly.pdbx_seq_one_letter_code
_entity_poly.pdbx_strand_id
1 'polypeptide(L)'
;MTIKRYLLVAAFILLAYCNALAGGVGTWKNYLAYSDVQWVEEGSNKLYVLASNSLYTYNKNDQSIKTYDKVNGLSDTDIRFIAWNKTARRLVIIYSNNNIDLLDDRGNVTNVPDYYLKTTMADKTINGIDMSGVYCYLSTGFGLVKLNVAKAEISDSYNLSFPVNYSYIEGGYIYAASQSNGLYRAPLTANLLDKNNWTQVGGYVARPKTMDANLLNQAKTLNPGGPKYNGFAYIQYLNNRLYTVPGMFKSGYADSNTPGAVQILHDGEWANYQENLSLKTGYDYLDNNVLAVDPRNANHVFVGGRTGLYEFLDGQLKAYYNKDNSLLQGAMYKGRELGNNYVLINGLCFDNKGDLWILNSQASRENLLRLSADGQMTSFSKPALMKDGVGGSVLTSMVFDNRNNLWFCNDHWDYPALFCYQPTTDKLLSFTRFVNEDGSNLDLVPHSVMPLSNGDVWVTTTIGPLLLSRSAIDNPETAVFTQVKVPRNDGTNLADYLLSGIDVTCMAIDGGGRKWFGTKANGVYLISADNMTQVKHITSSNSLLLSDNILSIAINNTTGEVFFGTDKGLCSYMSDATTPSDRPSGDNTYAYPNPVRPGYTGPITIVGLSMNADVKIVTTNGVLVAAGISNGGSFIWDGKDKSGKPVASGVYMVESADEDGNNGVVCKVAIVR
;
A
#
# COMPACT_ATOMS: atom_id res chain seq x y z
N MET A 1 27.55 -9.73 42.87
CA MET A 1 26.63 -8.56 42.78
C MET A 1 26.62 -7.90 41.39
N THR A 2 27.59 -8.21 40.53
CA THR A 2 27.76 -7.65 39.17
C THR A 2 26.85 -8.31 38.11
N ILE A 3 26.58 -9.62 38.18
CA ILE A 3 25.76 -10.35 37.18
C ILE A 3 24.29 -9.91 37.17
N LYS A 4 23.69 -9.59 38.34
CA LYS A 4 22.33 -9.05 38.43
C LYS A 4 22.18 -7.67 37.79
N ARG A 5 23.25 -6.86 37.74
CA ARG A 5 23.25 -5.53 37.09
C ARG A 5 23.25 -5.64 35.57
N TYR A 6 23.99 -6.60 35.00
CA TYR A 6 23.98 -6.83 33.55
C TYR A 6 22.66 -7.42 33.04
N LEU A 7 22.01 -8.29 33.82
CA LEU A 7 20.67 -8.81 33.50
C LEU A 7 19.59 -7.72 33.56
N LEU A 8 19.66 -6.79 34.52
CA LEU A 8 18.73 -5.65 34.60
C LEU A 8 18.96 -4.63 33.48
N VAL A 9 20.22 -4.39 33.08
CA VAL A 9 20.54 -3.48 31.97
C VAL A 9 20.17 -4.12 30.62
N ALA A 10 20.39 -5.43 30.44
CA ALA A 10 19.94 -6.15 29.25
C ALA A 10 18.42 -6.21 29.14
N ALA A 11 17.69 -6.39 30.25
CA ALA A 11 16.23 -6.31 30.29
C ALA A 11 15.72 -4.89 30.00
N PHE A 12 16.40 -3.84 30.48
CA PHE A 12 16.06 -2.44 30.15
C PHE A 12 16.34 -2.08 28.69
N ILE A 13 17.40 -2.65 28.08
CA ILE A 13 17.69 -2.46 26.66
C ILE A 13 16.68 -3.24 25.80
N LEU A 14 16.29 -4.46 26.19
CA LEU A 14 15.21 -5.20 25.51
C LEU A 14 13.86 -4.47 25.62
N LEU A 15 13.51 -3.94 26.79
CA LEU A 15 12.29 -3.14 26.98
C LEU A 15 12.34 -1.81 26.22
N ALA A 16 13.52 -1.18 26.08
CA ALA A 16 13.68 0.01 25.25
C ALA A 16 13.53 -0.28 23.75
N TYR A 17 13.97 -1.46 23.28
CA TYR A 17 13.76 -1.91 21.90
C TYR A 17 12.29 -2.27 21.61
N CYS A 18 11.55 -2.84 22.57
CA CYS A 18 10.11 -3.09 22.40
C CYS A 18 9.27 -1.80 22.35
N ASN A 19 9.73 -0.71 22.97
CA ASN A 19 9.04 0.59 22.92
C ASN A 19 9.29 1.38 21.62
N ALA A 20 10.28 1.00 20.81
CA ALA A 20 10.60 1.68 19.56
C ALA A 20 9.77 1.17 18.36
N LEU A 21 9.02 0.07 18.52
CA LEU A 21 8.32 -0.60 17.41
C LEU A 21 6.82 -0.29 17.31
N ALA A 22 6.22 0.34 18.32
CA ALA A 22 4.85 0.85 18.23
C ALA A 22 4.89 2.37 18.11
N GLY A 23 4.80 2.89 16.89
CA GLY A 23 4.40 4.28 16.70
C GLY A 23 3.08 4.52 17.44
N GLY A 24 2.86 5.73 17.96
CA GLY A 24 1.56 6.04 18.58
C GLY A 24 0.42 5.85 17.58
N VAL A 25 -0.80 5.57 18.05
CA VAL A 25 -1.99 5.57 17.20
C VAL A 25 -2.05 6.85 16.36
N GLY A 26 -2.35 6.72 15.07
CA GLY A 26 -2.37 7.84 14.14
C GLY A 26 -1.08 8.07 13.37
N THR A 27 0.02 7.39 13.73
CA THR A 27 1.29 7.50 13.03
C THR A 27 1.28 6.81 11.67
N TRP A 28 2.05 7.37 10.75
CA TRP A 28 2.22 6.87 9.39
C TRP A 28 3.67 6.48 9.14
N LYS A 29 3.87 5.48 8.30
CA LYS A 29 5.19 5.10 7.80
C LYS A 29 5.12 4.78 6.31
N ASN A 30 6.11 5.25 5.56
CA ASN A 30 6.27 4.93 4.14
C ASN A 30 7.44 3.96 3.96
N TYR A 31 7.29 3.03 3.03
CA TYR A 31 8.27 2.00 2.70
C TYR A 31 8.60 2.11 1.21
N LEU A 32 9.51 3.02 0.86
CA LEU A 32 9.90 3.29 -0.53
C LEU A 32 11.14 2.50 -0.94
N ALA A 33 11.19 2.11 -2.21
CA ALA A 33 12.34 1.49 -2.83
C ALA A 33 13.39 2.52 -3.24
N TYR A 34 14.65 2.10 -3.21
CA TYR A 34 15.82 2.89 -3.60
C TYR A 34 16.84 2.07 -4.42
N SER A 35 16.40 0.96 -5.01
CA SER A 35 17.27 -0.06 -5.61
C SER A 35 17.81 0.30 -7.01
N ASP A 36 17.06 1.10 -7.77
CA ASP A 36 17.41 1.49 -9.14
C ASP A 36 17.81 2.97 -9.20
N VAL A 37 19.12 3.26 -9.19
CA VAL A 37 19.64 4.63 -9.25
C VAL A 37 19.41 5.24 -10.63
N GLN A 38 18.52 6.22 -10.69
CA GLN A 38 18.09 6.90 -11.93
C GLN A 38 18.88 8.20 -12.17
N TRP A 39 19.20 8.94 -11.10
CA TRP A 39 19.93 10.20 -11.20
C TRP A 39 20.65 10.58 -9.90
N VAL A 40 21.77 11.29 -10.01
CA VAL A 40 22.54 11.78 -8.86
C VAL A 40 22.97 13.22 -9.10
N GLU A 41 22.67 14.09 -8.14
CA GLU A 41 23.11 15.48 -8.11
C GLU A 41 24.09 15.70 -6.95
N GLU A 42 25.19 16.40 -7.23
CA GLU A 42 26.14 16.82 -6.21
C GLU A 42 25.80 18.24 -5.74
N GLY A 43 25.41 18.34 -4.46
CA GLY A 43 25.26 19.60 -3.75
C GLY A 43 26.56 20.03 -3.07
N SER A 44 26.45 20.81 -2.00
CA SER A 44 27.64 21.32 -1.29
C SER A 44 28.43 20.19 -0.60
N ASN A 45 27.81 19.48 0.35
CA ASN A 45 28.42 18.37 1.10
C ASN A 45 27.58 17.08 1.02
N LYS A 46 26.62 17.03 0.10
CA LYS A 46 25.65 15.95 -0.01
C LYS A 46 25.54 15.48 -1.45
N LEU A 47 25.32 14.18 -1.61
CA LEU A 47 24.70 13.65 -2.81
C LEU A 47 23.19 13.64 -2.62
N TYR A 48 22.47 14.02 -3.66
CA TYR A 48 21.03 13.83 -3.78
C TYR A 48 20.80 12.74 -4.82
N VAL A 49 20.19 11.64 -4.42
CA VAL A 49 20.03 10.46 -5.26
C VAL A 49 18.56 10.20 -5.50
N LEU A 50 18.17 10.23 -6.76
CA LEU A 50 16.90 9.73 -7.25
C LEU A 50 17.07 8.25 -7.59
N ALA A 51 16.38 7.38 -6.87
CA ALA A 51 16.39 5.95 -7.11
C ALA A 51 14.99 5.37 -6.97
N SER A 52 14.57 4.53 -7.93
CA SER A 52 13.22 3.95 -7.98
C SER A 52 12.12 5.00 -7.75
N ASN A 53 12.26 6.17 -8.39
CA ASN A 53 11.37 7.34 -8.28
C ASN A 53 11.25 7.94 -6.86
N SER A 54 12.19 7.61 -5.98
CA SER A 54 12.25 8.04 -4.58
C SER A 54 13.57 8.78 -4.29
N LEU A 55 13.58 9.65 -3.28
CA LEU A 55 14.72 10.52 -2.97
C LEU A 55 15.40 10.12 -1.66
N TYR A 56 16.72 10.08 -1.69
CA TYR A 56 17.55 10.10 -0.48
C TYR A 56 18.75 11.02 -0.64
N THR A 57 19.36 11.37 0.49
CA THR A 57 20.63 12.10 0.53
C THR A 57 21.69 11.30 1.23
N TYR A 58 22.94 11.49 0.81
CA TYR A 58 24.13 10.96 1.47
C TYR A 58 25.07 12.11 1.83
N ASN A 59 25.37 12.27 3.11
CA ASN A 59 26.28 13.28 3.59
C ASN A 59 27.72 12.78 3.50
N LYS A 60 28.56 13.48 2.74
CA LYS A 60 29.94 13.08 2.48
C LYS A 60 30.85 13.19 3.71
N ASN A 61 30.46 13.97 4.72
CA ASN A 61 31.28 14.22 5.91
C ASN A 61 31.13 13.12 6.96
N ASP A 62 29.89 12.72 7.26
CA ASP A 62 29.57 11.75 8.32
C ASP A 62 29.02 10.42 7.78
N GLN A 63 28.90 10.29 6.47
CA GLN A 63 28.40 9.11 5.76
C GLN A 63 26.93 8.77 6.08
N SER A 64 26.19 9.68 6.70
CA SER A 64 24.77 9.46 7.03
C SER A 64 23.91 9.48 5.77
N ILE A 65 22.91 8.59 5.76
CA ILE A 65 21.86 8.55 4.74
C ILE A 65 20.56 9.07 5.36
N LYS A 66 19.85 9.92 4.61
CA LYS A 66 18.50 10.38 4.96
C LYS A 66 17.56 10.21 3.78
N THR A 67 16.47 9.48 3.98
CA THR A 67 15.38 9.32 3.01
C THR A 67 14.39 10.47 3.08
N TYR A 68 13.70 10.71 1.97
CA TYR A 68 12.67 11.74 1.83
C TYR A 68 11.43 11.13 1.17
N ASP A 69 10.28 11.35 1.82
CA ASP A 69 8.96 10.85 1.42
C ASP A 69 7.87 11.73 2.09
N LYS A 70 6.58 11.42 1.89
CA LYS A 70 5.47 12.23 2.45
C LYS A 70 5.48 12.36 3.98
N VAL A 71 5.97 11.36 4.70
CA VAL A 71 6.12 11.39 6.17
C VAL A 71 7.30 12.28 6.56
N ASN A 72 8.37 12.28 5.76
CA ASN A 72 9.65 12.91 6.11
C ASN A 72 9.96 14.22 5.36
N GLY A 73 8.92 14.84 4.77
CA GLY A 73 8.94 16.24 4.34
C GLY A 73 8.59 16.51 2.88
N LEU A 74 8.49 15.49 2.03
CA LEU A 74 8.07 15.68 0.63
C LEU A 74 6.56 15.92 0.53
N SER A 75 6.16 16.70 -0.45
CA SER A 75 4.75 17.03 -0.69
C SER A 75 4.04 15.97 -1.54
N ASP A 76 4.78 15.15 -2.26
CA ASP A 76 4.23 14.16 -3.18
C ASP A 76 5.14 12.93 -3.37
N THR A 77 4.76 12.05 -4.30
CA THR A 77 5.40 10.78 -4.62
C THR A 77 5.74 10.70 -6.11
N ASP A 78 6.53 9.69 -6.49
CA ASP A 78 6.83 9.39 -7.89
C ASP A 78 7.60 10.53 -8.60
N ILE A 79 8.84 10.74 -8.14
CA ILE A 79 9.73 11.80 -8.61
C ILE A 79 10.21 11.49 -10.04
N ARG A 80 10.08 12.48 -10.93
CA ARG A 80 10.47 12.39 -12.35
C ARG A 80 11.80 13.09 -12.63
N PHE A 81 12.04 14.25 -12.02
CA PHE A 81 13.29 15.00 -12.20
C PHE A 81 13.81 15.54 -10.89
N ILE A 82 15.13 15.53 -10.76
CA ILE A 82 15.84 16.32 -9.76
C ILE A 82 16.96 17.13 -10.44
N ALA A 83 17.27 18.31 -9.92
CA ALA A 83 18.46 19.07 -10.33
C ALA A 83 18.89 20.06 -9.24
N TRP A 84 20.19 20.17 -9.01
CA TRP A 84 20.74 21.09 -8.01
C TRP A 84 20.91 22.51 -8.59
N ASN A 85 20.24 23.49 -7.99
CA ASN A 85 20.51 24.90 -8.28
C ASN A 85 21.64 25.42 -7.37
N LYS A 86 22.85 25.54 -7.94
CA LYS A 86 24.05 25.98 -7.21
C LYS A 86 23.93 27.37 -6.59
N THR A 87 23.29 28.31 -7.29
CA THR A 87 23.18 29.70 -6.83
C THR A 87 22.18 29.85 -5.68
N ALA A 88 21.03 29.19 -5.78
CA ALA A 88 19.99 29.18 -4.75
C ALA A 88 20.29 28.19 -3.61
N ARG A 89 21.23 27.26 -3.81
CA ARG A 89 21.58 26.17 -2.88
C ARG A 89 20.36 25.32 -2.48
N ARG A 90 19.60 24.92 -3.48
CA ARG A 90 18.41 24.07 -3.34
C ARG A 90 18.34 23.04 -4.46
N LEU A 91 17.89 21.84 -4.12
CA LEU A 91 17.50 20.83 -5.10
C LEU A 91 16.07 21.15 -5.56
N VAL A 92 15.86 21.22 -6.86
CA VAL A 92 14.53 21.23 -7.46
C VAL A 92 14.10 19.79 -7.65
N ILE A 93 12.91 19.43 -7.16
CA ILE A 93 12.29 18.11 -7.24
C ILE A 93 10.98 18.26 -8.00
N ILE A 94 10.77 17.47 -9.04
CA ILE A 94 9.55 17.50 -9.86
C ILE A 94 8.92 16.13 -9.87
N TYR A 95 7.66 16.07 -9.45
CA TYR A 95 6.86 14.86 -9.39
C TYR A 95 6.16 14.57 -10.72
N SER A 96 5.68 13.34 -10.91
CA SER A 96 4.99 12.92 -12.14
C SER A 96 3.69 13.69 -12.40
N ASN A 97 3.04 14.21 -11.36
CA ASN A 97 1.88 15.10 -11.49
C ASN A 97 2.24 16.58 -11.74
N ASN A 98 3.53 16.90 -11.90
CA ASN A 98 4.08 18.24 -12.06
C ASN A 98 4.03 19.15 -10.82
N ASN A 99 3.76 18.60 -9.63
CA ASN A 99 4.03 19.32 -8.39
C ASN A 99 5.56 19.50 -8.24
N ILE A 100 5.97 20.54 -7.51
CA ILE A 100 7.38 20.92 -7.39
C ILE A 100 7.72 21.14 -5.92
N ASP A 101 8.80 20.52 -5.46
CA ASP A 101 9.40 20.80 -4.17
C ASP A 101 10.81 21.37 -4.33
N LEU A 102 11.19 22.23 -3.39
CA LEU A 102 12.52 22.79 -3.26
C LEU A 102 13.13 22.33 -1.93
N LEU A 103 14.23 21.58 -2.00
CA LEU A 103 14.93 21.04 -0.82
C LEU A 103 16.24 21.79 -0.59
N ASP A 104 16.37 22.46 0.55
CA ASP A 104 17.60 23.20 0.91
C ASP A 104 18.71 22.29 1.51
N ASP A 105 19.91 22.85 1.66
CA ASP A 105 21.07 22.15 2.26
C ASP A 105 20.79 21.66 3.71
N ARG A 106 19.89 22.31 4.45
CA ARG A 106 19.52 21.96 5.83
C ARG A 106 18.48 20.84 5.89
N GLY A 107 17.90 20.49 4.74
CA GLY A 107 16.89 19.44 4.62
C GLY A 107 15.46 19.94 4.76
N ASN A 108 15.22 21.25 4.68
CA ASN A 108 13.87 21.81 4.66
C ASN A 108 13.29 21.75 3.24
N VAL A 109 12.02 21.36 3.15
CA VAL A 109 11.27 21.30 1.89
C VAL A 109 10.33 22.51 1.82
N THR A 110 10.26 23.15 0.65
CA THR A 110 9.27 24.18 0.33
C THR A 110 8.52 23.77 -0.93
N ASN A 111 7.21 23.61 -0.82
CA ASN A 111 6.36 23.26 -1.95
C ASN A 111 6.06 24.49 -2.82
N VAL A 112 6.04 24.29 -4.14
CA VAL A 112 5.65 25.28 -5.16
C VAL A 112 4.56 24.67 -6.04
N PRO A 113 3.30 24.62 -5.54
CA PRO A 113 2.22 23.87 -6.19
C PRO A 113 1.59 24.61 -7.37
N ASP A 114 1.96 25.87 -7.61
CA ASP A 114 1.35 26.77 -8.61
C ASP A 114 1.23 26.13 -9.98
N TYR A 115 2.31 25.47 -10.43
CA TYR A 115 2.29 24.80 -11.72
C TYR A 115 1.32 23.62 -11.71
N TYR A 116 1.33 22.77 -10.68
CA TYR A 116 0.38 21.66 -10.51
C TYR A 116 -1.08 22.15 -10.50
N LEU A 117 -1.40 23.13 -9.64
CA LEU A 117 -2.75 23.66 -9.44
C LEU A 117 -3.31 24.43 -10.64
N LYS A 118 -2.45 24.88 -11.56
CA LYS A 118 -2.89 25.66 -12.73
C LYS A 118 -3.74 24.81 -13.68
N THR A 119 -5.03 25.10 -13.75
CA THR A 119 -5.94 24.60 -14.79
C THR A 119 -5.68 25.30 -16.11
N THR A 120 -5.45 24.53 -17.18
CA THR A 120 -5.23 25.03 -18.55
C THR A 120 -5.48 23.91 -19.56
N MET A 121 -5.77 24.28 -20.82
CA MET A 121 -5.87 23.36 -21.94
C MET A 121 -4.51 23.03 -22.57
N ALA A 122 -3.43 23.70 -22.14
CA ALA A 122 -2.09 23.47 -22.64
C ALA A 122 -1.49 22.17 -22.06
N ASP A 123 -0.66 21.48 -22.84
CA ASP A 123 0.07 20.30 -22.39
C ASP A 123 1.15 20.67 -21.35
N LYS A 124 0.91 20.30 -20.10
CA LYS A 124 1.78 20.60 -18.95
C LYS A 124 2.92 19.59 -18.76
N THR A 125 3.09 18.63 -19.66
CA THR A 125 4.16 17.64 -19.56
C THR A 125 5.51 18.34 -19.50
N ILE A 126 6.27 18.08 -18.43
CA ILE A 126 7.66 18.57 -18.30
C ILE A 126 8.58 17.55 -18.99
N ASN A 127 9.31 18.04 -19.99
CA ASN A 127 10.24 17.26 -20.82
C ASN A 127 11.69 17.38 -20.34
N GLY A 128 12.02 18.46 -19.63
CA GLY A 128 13.37 18.69 -19.12
C GLY A 128 13.46 19.90 -18.23
N ILE A 129 14.57 20.00 -17.50
CA ILE A 129 14.88 21.13 -16.62
C ILE A 129 16.31 21.61 -16.80
N ASP A 130 16.49 22.93 -16.74
CA ASP A 130 17.76 23.61 -16.98
C ASP A 130 17.95 24.78 -16.01
N MET A 131 19.14 24.91 -15.43
CA MET A 131 19.44 25.93 -14.42
C MET A 131 20.17 27.13 -15.05
N SER A 132 19.81 28.35 -14.64
CA SER A 132 20.59 29.56 -14.93
C SER A 132 20.45 30.59 -13.80
N GLY A 133 21.57 30.86 -13.11
CA GLY A 133 21.56 31.64 -11.87
C GLY A 133 20.61 31.03 -10.85
N VAL A 134 19.73 31.86 -10.28
CA VAL A 134 18.70 31.43 -9.31
C VAL A 134 17.46 30.79 -9.96
N TYR A 135 17.40 30.70 -11.29
CA TYR A 135 16.23 30.19 -12.01
C TYR A 135 16.40 28.75 -12.48
N CYS A 136 15.28 28.03 -12.50
CA CYS A 136 15.12 26.77 -13.19
C CYS A 136 14.11 26.96 -14.33
N TYR A 137 14.48 26.60 -15.55
CA TYR A 137 13.61 26.64 -16.71
C TYR A 137 13.07 25.24 -16.96
N LEU A 138 11.76 25.06 -16.79
CA LEU A 138 11.04 23.84 -17.11
C LEU A 138 10.69 23.89 -18.60
N SER A 139 11.18 22.91 -19.35
CA SER A 139 10.79 22.70 -20.75
C SER A 139 9.50 21.90 -20.79
N THR A 140 8.43 22.45 -21.36
CA THR A 140 7.07 21.89 -21.26
C THR A 140 6.47 21.59 -22.63
N GLY A 141 5.30 20.93 -22.65
CA GLY A 141 4.52 20.65 -23.86
C GLY A 141 4.03 21.88 -24.63
N PHE A 142 4.07 23.07 -24.03
CA PHE A 142 3.64 24.32 -24.67
C PHE A 142 4.72 25.40 -24.81
N GLY A 143 5.91 25.20 -24.23
CA GLY A 143 6.95 26.22 -24.20
C GLY A 143 7.86 26.06 -23.00
N LEU A 144 8.09 27.17 -22.27
CA LEU A 144 8.94 27.18 -21.08
C LEU A 144 8.19 27.75 -19.88
N VAL A 145 8.52 27.24 -18.68
CA VAL A 145 8.11 27.83 -17.40
C VAL A 145 9.35 28.19 -16.62
N LYS A 146 9.42 29.42 -16.10
CA LYS A 146 10.56 29.93 -15.34
C LYS A 146 10.22 29.93 -13.85
N LEU A 147 10.87 29.02 -13.12
CA LEU A 147 10.80 28.91 -11.67
C LEU A 147 11.94 29.70 -11.03
N ASN A 148 11.63 30.61 -10.10
CA ASN A 148 12.63 31.23 -9.25
C ASN A 148 12.88 30.36 -8.03
N VAL A 149 14.00 29.65 -8.02
CA VAL A 149 14.33 28.67 -6.99
C VAL A 149 14.63 29.34 -5.65
N ALA A 150 15.22 30.54 -5.66
CA ALA A 150 15.52 31.28 -4.44
C ALA A 150 14.23 31.76 -3.75
N LYS A 151 13.27 32.27 -4.53
CA LYS A 151 12.00 32.79 -4.01
C LYS A 151 10.88 31.77 -3.87
N ALA A 152 11.06 30.55 -4.41
CA ALA A 152 10.04 29.50 -4.42
C ALA A 152 8.73 29.93 -5.13
N GLU A 153 8.85 30.55 -6.30
CA GLU A 153 7.69 31.05 -7.08
C GLU A 153 7.87 30.79 -8.58
N ILE A 154 6.77 30.56 -9.29
CA ILE A 154 6.75 30.60 -10.76
C ILE A 154 6.81 32.07 -11.19
N SER A 155 7.92 32.48 -11.79
CA SER A 155 8.11 33.87 -12.23
C SER A 155 7.40 34.17 -13.54
N ASP A 156 7.55 33.28 -14.53
CA ASP A 156 7.00 33.50 -15.87
C ASP A 156 6.63 32.19 -16.55
N SER A 157 5.75 32.24 -17.55
CA SER A 157 5.48 31.14 -18.48
C SER A 157 5.52 31.67 -19.90
N TYR A 158 6.47 31.19 -20.71
CA TYR A 158 6.66 31.56 -22.10
C TYR A 158 5.95 30.56 -23.00
N ASN A 159 4.74 30.91 -23.45
CA ASN A 159 3.93 30.04 -24.31
C ASN A 159 4.36 30.18 -25.77
N LEU A 160 5.06 29.15 -26.26
CA LEU A 160 5.53 29.07 -27.65
C LEU A 160 4.54 28.30 -28.54
N SER A 161 3.51 27.70 -27.96
CA SER A 161 2.50 26.86 -28.64
C SER A 161 3.08 25.62 -29.31
N PHE A 162 4.25 25.16 -28.85
CA PHE A 162 4.87 23.91 -29.27
C PHE A 162 5.68 23.30 -28.12
N PRO A 163 5.88 21.97 -28.10
CA PRO A 163 6.65 21.31 -27.05
C PRO A 163 8.12 21.67 -27.13
N VAL A 164 8.73 21.96 -25.97
CA VAL A 164 10.16 22.19 -25.81
C VAL A 164 10.75 21.01 -25.05
N ASN A 165 11.86 20.45 -25.57
CA ASN A 165 12.56 19.32 -24.96
C ASN A 165 13.63 19.79 -23.97
N TYR A 166 14.31 20.88 -24.28
CA TYR A 166 15.30 21.49 -23.37
C TYR A 166 15.53 22.97 -23.66
N SER A 167 16.15 23.67 -22.71
CA SER A 167 16.53 25.07 -22.83
C SER A 167 17.95 25.35 -22.35
N TYR A 168 18.51 26.50 -22.73
CA TYR A 168 19.77 26.99 -22.19
C TYR A 168 19.91 28.50 -22.42
N ILE A 169 20.81 29.14 -21.68
CA ILE A 169 21.13 30.55 -21.84
C ILE A 169 22.58 30.68 -22.27
N GLU A 170 22.81 31.42 -23.35
CA GLU A 170 24.14 31.67 -23.90
C GLU A 170 24.17 32.99 -24.66
N GLY A 171 25.24 33.77 -24.50
CA GLY A 171 25.46 34.99 -25.28
C GLY A 171 24.38 36.06 -25.12
N GLY A 172 23.66 36.10 -23.99
CA GLY A 172 22.55 37.04 -23.76
C GLY A 172 21.21 36.61 -24.37
N TYR A 173 21.11 35.38 -24.87
CA TYR A 173 19.88 34.79 -25.40
C TYR A 173 19.44 33.60 -24.55
N ILE A 174 18.13 33.37 -24.51
CA ILE A 174 17.56 32.09 -24.11
C ILE A 174 17.24 31.28 -25.36
N TYR A 175 17.54 29.99 -25.31
CA TYR A 175 17.28 29.02 -26.36
C TYR A 175 16.24 28.00 -25.90
N ALA A 176 15.33 27.64 -26.79
CA ALA A 176 14.31 26.61 -26.62
C ALA A 176 14.41 25.61 -27.77
N ALA A 177 14.81 24.37 -27.48
CA ALA A 177 14.98 23.32 -28.47
C ALA A 177 13.75 22.41 -28.50
N SER A 178 13.13 22.29 -29.66
CA SER A 178 11.95 21.47 -29.90
C SER A 178 12.24 20.43 -30.97
N GLN A 179 11.98 19.16 -30.69
CA GLN A 179 12.14 18.10 -31.68
C GLN A 179 11.27 18.30 -32.92
N SER A 180 10.07 18.87 -32.75
CA SER A 180 9.12 19.13 -33.84
C SER A 180 9.31 20.47 -34.54
N ASN A 181 9.86 21.48 -33.84
CA ASN A 181 9.91 22.86 -34.37
C ASN A 181 11.34 23.38 -34.57
N GLY A 182 12.37 22.67 -34.12
CA GLY A 182 13.76 23.10 -34.21
C GLY A 182 14.19 23.99 -33.03
N LEU A 183 15.27 24.73 -33.22
CA LEU A 183 15.89 25.57 -32.20
C LEU A 183 15.40 27.02 -32.33
N TYR A 184 14.74 27.51 -31.28
CA TYR A 184 14.32 28.90 -31.17
C TYR A 184 15.19 29.65 -30.17
N ARG A 185 15.36 30.96 -30.35
CA ARG A 185 15.95 31.84 -29.35
C ARG A 185 15.25 33.19 -29.24
N ALA A 186 15.40 33.83 -28.08
CA ALA A 186 14.98 35.21 -27.85
C ALA A 186 16.05 35.97 -27.02
N PRO A 187 16.28 37.27 -27.26
CA PRO A 187 17.15 38.08 -26.42
C PRO A 187 16.60 38.16 -25.00
N LEU A 188 17.45 38.01 -23.97
CA LEU A 188 17.02 38.13 -22.57
C LEU A 188 16.50 39.53 -22.20
N THR A 189 16.85 40.54 -22.98
CA THR A 189 16.38 41.93 -22.83
C THR A 189 15.01 42.18 -23.47
N ALA A 190 14.51 41.26 -24.29
CA ALA A 190 13.22 41.38 -24.95
C ALA A 190 12.07 40.95 -24.02
N ASN A 191 10.83 41.27 -24.42
CA ASN A 191 9.64 40.73 -23.76
C ASN A 191 9.46 39.25 -24.14
N LEU A 192 9.98 38.34 -23.32
CA LEU A 192 9.93 36.89 -23.57
C LEU A 192 8.52 36.29 -23.55
N LEU A 193 7.52 37.00 -23.00
CA LEU A 193 6.11 36.59 -23.04
C LEU A 193 5.49 36.73 -24.43
N ASP A 194 6.02 37.64 -25.26
CA ASP A 194 5.59 37.80 -26.64
C ASP A 194 6.33 36.79 -27.53
N LYS A 195 5.59 35.79 -28.01
CA LYS A 195 6.08 34.74 -28.91
C LYS A 195 6.75 35.30 -30.17
N ASN A 196 6.39 36.50 -30.63
CA ASN A 196 6.99 37.11 -31.82
C ASN A 196 8.47 37.51 -31.60
N ASN A 197 8.93 37.62 -30.36
CA ASN A 197 10.34 37.86 -30.04
C ASN A 197 11.20 36.59 -30.11
N TRP A 198 10.58 35.42 -30.34
CA TRP A 198 11.28 34.15 -30.49
C TRP A 198 11.49 33.83 -31.97
N THR A 199 12.75 33.62 -32.35
CA THR A 199 13.16 33.37 -33.73
C THR A 199 13.77 31.98 -33.87
N GLN A 200 13.38 31.25 -34.92
CA GLN A 200 14.01 29.98 -35.25
C GLN A 200 15.41 30.25 -35.81
N VAL A 201 16.42 29.58 -35.26
CA VAL A 201 17.83 29.79 -35.59
C VAL A 201 18.58 28.53 -35.97
N GLY A 202 17.90 27.38 -35.95
CA GLY A 202 18.50 26.11 -36.36
C GLY A 202 17.55 24.92 -36.23
N GLY A 203 18.05 23.74 -36.60
CA GLY A 203 17.37 22.47 -36.37
C GLY A 203 17.49 21.99 -34.92
N TYR A 204 16.70 20.98 -34.57
CA TYR A 204 16.82 20.29 -33.29
C TYR A 204 18.10 19.45 -33.25
N VAL A 205 18.80 19.49 -32.12
CA VAL A 205 19.92 18.59 -31.83
C VAL A 205 19.60 17.88 -30.52
N ALA A 206 19.65 16.55 -30.51
CA ALA A 206 19.44 15.81 -29.28
C ALA A 206 20.53 16.16 -28.27
N ARG A 207 20.13 16.47 -27.03
CA ARG A 207 21.05 16.76 -25.92
C ARG A 207 20.97 15.64 -24.88
N PRO A 208 21.72 14.54 -25.05
CA PRO A 208 21.72 13.45 -24.07
C PRO A 208 22.28 13.98 -22.75
N LYS A 209 21.55 13.73 -21.65
CA LYS A 209 22.05 13.95 -20.30
C LYS A 209 22.70 12.67 -19.81
N THR A 210 24.00 12.71 -19.56
CA THR A 210 24.75 11.60 -18.93
C THR A 210 25.02 11.96 -17.48
N MET A 211 24.68 11.06 -16.57
CA MET A 211 25.05 11.17 -15.17
C MET A 211 26.57 10.99 -15.02
N ASP A 212 27.17 11.72 -14.07
CA ASP A 212 28.58 11.53 -13.75
C ASP A 212 28.84 10.09 -13.27
N ALA A 213 29.79 9.41 -13.90
CA ALA A 213 30.06 8.00 -13.66
C ALA A 213 30.59 7.73 -12.24
N ASN A 214 31.35 8.67 -11.66
CA ASN A 214 31.85 8.52 -10.30
C ASN A 214 30.72 8.68 -9.28
N LEU A 215 29.84 9.66 -9.49
CA LEU A 215 28.66 9.85 -8.65
C LEU A 215 27.72 8.64 -8.72
N LEU A 216 27.48 8.10 -9.91
CA LEU A 216 26.68 6.88 -10.09
C LEU A 216 27.29 5.69 -9.35
N ASN A 217 28.60 5.45 -9.54
CA ASN A 217 29.28 4.34 -8.89
C ASN A 217 29.25 4.48 -7.37
N GLN A 218 29.43 5.70 -6.84
CA GLN A 218 29.29 5.96 -5.41
C GLN A 218 27.86 5.66 -4.92
N ALA A 219 26.84 6.19 -5.59
CA ALA A 219 25.44 5.97 -5.21
C ALA A 219 25.03 4.49 -5.21
N LYS A 220 25.55 3.68 -6.14
CA LYS A 220 25.30 2.23 -6.19
C LYS A 220 25.86 1.44 -5.01
N THR A 221 26.76 2.02 -4.21
CA THR A 221 27.30 1.38 -3.00
C THR A 221 26.49 1.69 -1.74
N LEU A 222 25.55 2.64 -1.82
CA LEU A 222 24.77 3.08 -0.69
C LEU A 222 23.56 2.17 -0.47
N ASN A 223 23.16 2.01 0.79
CA ASN A 223 21.99 1.23 1.18
C ASN A 223 21.05 2.05 2.08
N PRO A 224 20.09 2.78 1.51
CA PRO A 224 19.07 3.49 2.29
C PRO A 224 18.09 2.57 3.03
N GLY A 225 18.12 1.26 2.75
CA GLY A 225 17.11 0.30 3.20
C GLY A 225 15.85 0.32 2.30
N GLY A 226 14.77 -0.26 2.81
CA GLY A 226 13.47 -0.33 2.12
C GLY A 226 13.29 -1.55 1.20
N PRO A 227 12.09 -1.71 0.62
CA PRO A 227 11.82 -2.75 -0.36
C PRO A 227 12.70 -2.55 -1.61
N LYS A 228 12.83 -3.60 -2.41
CA LYS A 228 13.51 -3.51 -3.70
C LYS A 228 12.63 -2.87 -4.78
N TYR A 229 11.33 -3.15 -4.76
CA TYR A 229 10.34 -2.68 -5.73
C TYR A 229 9.20 -1.93 -5.04
N ASN A 230 8.74 -0.85 -5.67
CA ASN A 230 7.57 -0.07 -5.22
C ASN A 230 6.22 -0.70 -5.64
N GLY A 231 6.22 -1.93 -6.13
CA GLY A 231 5.01 -2.70 -6.39
C GLY A 231 4.56 -3.48 -5.16
N PHE A 232 3.25 -3.44 -4.87
CA PHE A 232 2.62 -4.14 -3.74
C PHE A 232 1.23 -4.65 -4.11
N ALA A 233 1.14 -5.36 -5.24
CA ALA A 233 -0.13 -5.86 -5.78
C ALA A 233 -0.83 -6.83 -4.81
N TYR A 234 -0.06 -7.59 -4.05
CA TYR A 234 -0.57 -8.43 -2.97
C TYR A 234 0.36 -8.39 -1.77
N ILE A 235 -0.23 -8.21 -0.58
CA ILE A 235 0.46 -8.24 0.69
C ILE A 235 -0.27 -9.16 1.67
N GLN A 236 0.48 -9.85 2.53
CA GLN A 236 -0.06 -10.68 3.61
C GLN A 236 0.80 -10.53 4.85
N TYR A 237 0.18 -10.31 6.01
CA TYR A 237 0.87 -10.30 7.29
C TYR A 237 0.59 -11.61 8.04
N LEU A 238 1.64 -12.39 8.30
CA LEU A 238 1.56 -13.67 9.01
C LEU A 238 2.90 -13.97 9.67
N ASN A 239 2.92 -14.72 10.78
CA ASN A 239 4.16 -15.18 11.41
C ASN A 239 5.16 -14.03 11.72
N ASN A 240 4.65 -12.88 12.18
CA ASN A 240 5.42 -11.66 12.45
C ASN A 240 6.22 -11.14 11.24
N ARG A 241 5.70 -11.33 10.03
CA ARG A 241 6.31 -10.94 8.76
C ARG A 241 5.25 -10.39 7.81
N LEU A 242 5.62 -9.36 7.06
CA LEU A 242 4.84 -8.91 5.90
C LEU A 242 5.48 -9.52 4.64
N TYR A 243 4.73 -10.36 3.94
CA TYR A 243 5.10 -10.95 2.66
C TYR A 243 4.48 -10.11 1.55
N THR A 244 5.25 -9.76 0.52
CA THR A 244 4.77 -8.94 -0.60
C THR A 244 5.26 -9.44 -1.94
N VAL A 245 4.43 -9.26 -2.97
CA VAL A 245 4.79 -9.47 -4.37
C VAL A 245 4.42 -8.23 -5.20
N PRO A 246 5.23 -7.84 -6.20
CA PRO A 246 5.16 -6.48 -6.71
C PRO A 246 4.21 -6.28 -7.89
N GLY A 247 3.98 -7.31 -8.70
CA GLY A 247 3.41 -7.14 -10.03
C GLY A 247 1.93 -7.48 -10.13
N MET A 248 1.30 -7.10 -11.23
CA MET A 248 -0.10 -7.39 -11.48
C MET A 248 -0.31 -7.79 -12.94
N PHE A 249 -0.80 -9.01 -13.14
CA PHE A 249 -1.36 -9.45 -14.41
C PHE A 249 -2.80 -9.92 -14.20
N LYS A 250 -3.76 -9.22 -14.79
CA LYS A 250 -5.17 -9.57 -14.85
C LYS A 250 -5.60 -9.50 -16.31
N SER A 251 -5.95 -10.65 -16.90
CA SER A 251 -6.29 -10.73 -18.32
C SER A 251 -7.38 -9.72 -18.70
N GLY A 252 -7.13 -8.92 -19.74
CA GLY A 252 -8.05 -7.87 -20.20
C GLY A 252 -8.15 -6.62 -19.31
N TYR A 253 -7.41 -6.54 -18.20
CA TYR A 253 -7.52 -5.46 -17.22
C TYR A 253 -6.17 -4.78 -16.89
N ALA A 254 -5.14 -5.55 -16.56
CA ALA A 254 -3.84 -5.03 -16.14
C ALA A 254 -2.69 -5.93 -16.60
N ASP A 255 -1.60 -5.31 -17.04
CA ASP A 255 -0.32 -5.95 -17.34
C ASP A 255 0.81 -5.00 -16.93
N SER A 256 1.34 -5.18 -15.73
CA SER A 256 2.37 -4.29 -15.20
C SER A 256 3.74 -4.51 -15.83
N ASN A 257 3.99 -5.69 -16.43
CA ASN A 257 5.30 -6.15 -16.87
C ASN A 257 6.40 -5.93 -15.81
N THR A 258 6.05 -6.12 -14.53
CA THR A 258 6.97 -5.94 -13.41
C THR A 258 7.78 -7.22 -13.20
N PRO A 259 9.10 -7.13 -12.96
CA PRO A 259 9.89 -8.27 -12.51
C PRO A 259 9.22 -8.99 -11.34
N GLY A 260 9.13 -10.31 -11.42
CA GLY A 260 8.70 -11.14 -10.32
C GLY A 260 9.65 -10.98 -9.14
N ALA A 261 9.10 -10.93 -7.93
CA ALA A 261 9.87 -10.87 -6.70
C ALA A 261 9.01 -11.29 -5.50
N VAL A 262 9.66 -11.73 -4.44
CA VAL A 262 9.08 -11.86 -3.10
C VAL A 262 9.90 -11.00 -2.16
N GLN A 263 9.26 -10.02 -1.54
CA GLN A 263 9.89 -9.09 -0.60
C GLN A 263 9.28 -9.34 0.78
N ILE A 264 10.15 -9.47 1.79
CA ILE A 264 9.76 -9.78 3.16
C ILE A 264 10.21 -8.65 4.06
N LEU A 265 9.28 -8.06 4.82
CA LEU A 265 9.61 -7.19 5.93
C LEU A 265 9.48 -8.00 7.23
N HIS A 266 10.59 -8.08 7.97
CA HIS A 266 10.67 -8.79 9.25
C HIS A 266 11.57 -8.00 10.20
N ASP A 267 11.09 -7.72 11.41
CA ASP A 267 11.83 -6.97 12.44
C ASP A 267 12.41 -5.63 11.95
N GLY A 268 11.70 -4.96 11.04
CA GLY A 268 12.10 -3.67 10.46
C GLY A 268 13.04 -3.76 9.26
N GLU A 269 13.53 -4.94 8.93
CA GLU A 269 14.47 -5.19 7.84
C GLU A 269 13.78 -5.82 6.63
N TRP A 270 14.24 -5.43 5.42
CA TRP A 270 13.76 -5.98 4.16
C TRP A 270 14.71 -7.06 3.63
N ALA A 271 14.13 -8.18 3.21
CA ALA A 271 14.83 -9.24 2.51
C ALA A 271 14.09 -9.59 1.21
N ASN A 272 14.82 -10.10 0.23
CA ASN A 272 14.25 -10.59 -1.03
C ASN A 272 14.57 -12.08 -1.17
N TYR A 273 13.62 -12.85 -1.69
CA TYR A 273 13.91 -14.22 -2.11
C TYR A 273 14.73 -14.24 -3.39
N GLN A 274 15.24 -15.41 -3.77
CA GLN A 274 16.06 -15.59 -4.95
C GLN A 274 15.40 -15.01 -6.21
N GLU A 275 16.13 -14.13 -6.88
CA GLU A 275 15.71 -13.48 -8.12
C GLU A 275 16.44 -14.08 -9.34
N ASN A 276 16.29 -13.44 -10.51
CA ASN A 276 16.87 -13.88 -11.78
C ASN A 276 16.45 -15.31 -12.17
N LEU A 277 15.22 -15.68 -11.81
CA LEU A 277 14.71 -17.04 -12.04
C LEU A 277 14.55 -17.38 -13.51
N SER A 278 14.44 -16.39 -14.39
CA SER A 278 14.36 -16.62 -15.83
C SER A 278 15.56 -17.37 -16.41
N LEU A 279 16.76 -17.16 -15.85
CA LEU A 279 17.96 -17.90 -16.24
C LEU A 279 17.91 -19.38 -15.81
N LYS A 280 17.15 -19.71 -14.76
CA LYS A 280 16.98 -21.07 -14.25
C LYS A 280 15.82 -21.81 -14.91
N THR A 281 14.69 -21.12 -15.10
CA THR A 281 13.45 -21.72 -15.61
C THR A 281 13.36 -21.69 -17.13
N GLY A 282 14.09 -20.78 -17.80
CA GLY A 282 13.98 -20.56 -19.24
C GLY A 282 12.76 -19.74 -19.67
N TYR A 283 12.00 -19.20 -18.72
CA TYR A 283 10.81 -18.38 -18.96
C TYR A 283 10.89 -17.06 -18.19
N ASP A 284 10.12 -16.06 -18.62
CA ASP A 284 10.12 -14.79 -17.91
C ASP A 284 9.60 -14.98 -16.47
N TYR A 285 10.18 -14.26 -15.50
CA TYR A 285 9.69 -14.21 -14.13
C TYR A 285 9.06 -12.84 -13.93
N LEU A 286 7.75 -12.75 -14.15
CA LEU A 286 7.01 -11.49 -14.25
C LEU A 286 5.66 -11.55 -13.53
N ASP A 287 5.23 -10.38 -13.07
CA ASP A 287 3.87 -10.08 -12.61
C ASP A 287 3.34 -11.01 -11.52
N ASN A 288 4.15 -11.25 -10.47
CA ASN A 288 3.66 -11.98 -9.31
C ASN A 288 2.62 -11.17 -8.54
N ASN A 289 1.41 -11.71 -8.45
CA ASN A 289 0.24 -11.02 -7.89
C ASN A 289 -0.49 -11.80 -6.80
N VAL A 290 0.03 -12.95 -6.38
CA VAL A 290 -0.51 -13.74 -5.27
C VAL A 290 0.61 -14.56 -4.63
N LEU A 291 0.51 -14.80 -3.33
CA LEU A 291 1.36 -15.74 -2.61
C LEU A 291 0.57 -16.50 -1.54
N ALA A 292 1.08 -17.64 -1.11
CA ALA A 292 0.59 -18.38 0.06
C ALA A 292 1.78 -18.89 0.89
N VAL A 293 1.69 -18.72 2.20
CA VAL A 293 2.71 -19.16 3.16
C VAL A 293 2.25 -20.45 3.83
N ASP A 294 3.11 -21.47 3.89
CA ASP A 294 2.79 -22.73 4.56
C ASP A 294 2.49 -22.47 6.05
N PRO A 295 1.33 -22.91 6.57
CA PRO A 295 0.95 -22.68 7.97
C PRO A 295 1.90 -23.37 8.97
N ARG A 296 2.70 -24.34 8.52
CA ARG A 296 3.65 -25.10 9.34
C ARG A 296 5.08 -24.55 9.27
N ASN A 297 5.39 -23.73 8.26
CA ASN A 297 6.74 -23.21 8.04
C ASN A 297 6.70 -21.83 7.34
N ALA A 298 7.01 -20.78 8.10
CA ALA A 298 7.07 -19.41 7.61
C ALA A 298 8.12 -19.15 6.51
N ASN A 299 9.06 -20.07 6.28
CA ASN A 299 10.05 -19.97 5.20
C ASN A 299 9.66 -20.75 3.94
N HIS A 300 8.51 -21.43 3.94
CA HIS A 300 7.99 -22.18 2.80
C HIS A 300 6.84 -21.39 2.17
N VAL A 301 7.08 -20.85 0.98
CA VAL A 301 6.19 -19.88 0.33
C VAL A 301 5.97 -20.25 -1.12
N PHE A 302 4.72 -20.21 -1.56
CA PHE A 302 4.34 -20.38 -2.96
C PHE A 302 3.89 -19.05 -3.54
N VAL A 303 4.23 -18.82 -4.82
CA VAL A 303 4.00 -17.55 -5.49
C VAL A 303 3.43 -17.80 -6.88
N GLY A 304 2.33 -17.12 -7.19
CA GLY A 304 1.67 -17.13 -8.48
C GLY A 304 1.85 -15.81 -9.23
N GLY A 305 1.30 -15.72 -10.43
CA GLY A 305 1.40 -14.56 -11.32
C GLY A 305 1.11 -14.95 -12.75
N ARG A 306 1.81 -14.31 -13.70
CA ARG A 306 1.64 -14.59 -15.13
C ARG A 306 2.32 -15.89 -15.60
N THR A 307 3.35 -16.33 -14.90
CA THR A 307 4.36 -17.28 -15.44
C THR A 307 4.48 -18.57 -14.62
N GLY A 308 3.35 -19.14 -14.21
CA GLY A 308 3.29 -20.40 -13.47
C GLY A 308 3.40 -20.22 -11.95
N LEU A 309 3.67 -21.34 -11.26
CA LEU A 309 3.74 -21.41 -9.80
C LEU A 309 5.18 -21.65 -9.36
N TYR A 310 5.67 -20.80 -8.47
CA TYR A 310 7.01 -20.87 -7.90
C TYR A 310 6.93 -21.29 -6.44
N GLU A 311 7.73 -22.26 -6.04
CA GLU A 311 7.85 -22.74 -4.67
C GLU A 311 9.21 -22.33 -4.11
N PHE A 312 9.21 -21.61 -3.01
CA PHE A 312 10.40 -21.18 -2.31
C PHE A 312 10.50 -21.86 -0.94
N LEU A 313 11.72 -22.26 -0.58
CA LEU A 313 12.08 -22.70 0.76
C LEU A 313 13.33 -21.96 1.20
N ASP A 314 13.28 -21.34 2.38
CA ASP A 314 14.38 -20.55 2.95
C ASP A 314 14.89 -19.47 1.97
N GLY A 315 13.95 -18.86 1.24
CA GLY A 315 14.21 -17.82 0.26
C GLY A 315 14.89 -18.29 -1.03
N GLN A 316 15.08 -19.59 -1.24
CA GLN A 316 15.61 -20.15 -2.48
C GLN A 316 14.51 -20.86 -3.27
N LEU A 317 14.60 -20.81 -4.61
CA LEU A 317 13.68 -21.56 -5.46
C LEU A 317 13.88 -23.06 -5.20
N LYS A 318 12.82 -23.72 -4.74
CA LYS A 318 12.76 -25.17 -4.50
C LYS A 318 12.16 -25.91 -5.69
N ALA A 319 11.07 -25.40 -6.24
CA ALA A 319 10.43 -25.98 -7.43
C ALA A 319 9.72 -24.91 -8.28
N TYR A 320 9.52 -25.24 -9.54
CA TYR A 320 8.78 -24.43 -10.50
C TYR A 320 7.80 -25.31 -11.25
N TYR A 321 6.51 -24.97 -11.20
CA TYR A 321 5.44 -25.70 -11.84
C TYR A 321 4.87 -24.89 -13.00
N ASN A 322 4.78 -25.53 -14.16
CA ASN A 322 4.29 -24.95 -15.40
C ASN A 322 3.47 -25.99 -16.17
N LYS A 323 3.08 -25.67 -17.42
CA LYS A 323 2.19 -26.55 -18.18
C LYS A 323 2.84 -27.85 -18.68
N ASP A 324 4.16 -27.93 -18.64
CA ASP A 324 4.93 -29.05 -19.19
C ASP A 324 5.32 -30.08 -18.12
N ASN A 325 5.26 -29.71 -16.83
CA ASN A 325 5.69 -30.56 -15.72
C ASN A 325 4.62 -30.73 -14.62
N SER A 326 3.40 -30.22 -14.82
CA SER A 326 2.31 -30.29 -13.85
C SER A 326 0.93 -30.36 -14.53
N LEU A 327 -0.15 -30.31 -13.75
CA LEU A 327 -1.52 -30.21 -14.28
C LEU A 327 -1.92 -28.78 -14.69
N LEU A 328 -1.04 -27.80 -14.48
CA LEU A 328 -1.29 -26.42 -14.90
C LEU A 328 -1.40 -26.32 -16.42
N GLN A 329 -2.06 -25.27 -16.90
CA GLN A 329 -2.28 -25.00 -18.31
C GLN A 329 -1.98 -23.55 -18.67
N GLY A 330 -1.55 -23.33 -19.91
CA GLY A 330 -1.48 -21.98 -20.47
C GLY A 330 -2.88 -21.39 -20.64
N ALA A 331 -2.98 -20.06 -20.55
CA ALA A 331 -4.22 -19.34 -20.80
C ALA A 331 -4.70 -19.54 -22.25
N MET A 332 -6.01 -19.62 -22.43
CA MET A 332 -6.65 -19.71 -23.74
C MET A 332 -6.89 -18.32 -24.33
N TYR A 333 -6.27 -18.01 -25.46
CA TYR A 333 -6.50 -16.77 -26.21
C TYR A 333 -6.98 -17.06 -27.62
N LYS A 334 -8.19 -16.61 -27.96
CA LYS A 334 -8.82 -16.80 -29.30
C LYS A 334 -8.79 -18.27 -29.76
N GLY A 335 -9.14 -19.19 -28.86
CA GLY A 335 -9.18 -20.63 -29.14
C GLY A 335 -7.84 -21.35 -29.12
N ARG A 336 -6.73 -20.66 -28.80
CA ARG A 336 -5.39 -21.24 -28.71
C ARG A 336 -4.85 -21.18 -27.28
N GLU A 337 -4.29 -22.29 -26.81
CA GLU A 337 -3.51 -22.33 -25.57
C GLU A 337 -2.17 -21.61 -25.75
N LEU A 338 -1.86 -20.67 -24.85
CA LEU A 338 -0.59 -19.95 -24.81
C LEU A 338 0.52 -20.79 -24.13
N GLY A 339 1.76 -20.32 -24.21
CA GLY A 339 2.93 -20.98 -23.60
C GLY A 339 3.12 -20.64 -22.11
N ASN A 340 4.24 -21.11 -21.52
CA ASN A 340 4.55 -20.93 -20.09
C ASN A 340 4.72 -19.48 -19.62
N ASN A 341 4.88 -18.52 -20.55
CA ASN A 341 4.83 -17.09 -20.22
C ASN A 341 3.41 -16.59 -19.88
N TYR A 342 2.39 -17.45 -19.98
CA TYR A 342 0.98 -17.17 -19.67
C TYR A 342 0.30 -18.38 -18.98
N VAL A 343 0.93 -18.95 -17.96
CA VAL A 343 0.28 -19.90 -17.04
C VAL A 343 -0.18 -19.08 -15.84
N LEU A 344 -1.45 -18.69 -15.84
CA LEU A 344 -1.97 -17.65 -14.95
C LEU A 344 -2.40 -18.25 -13.61
N ILE A 345 -1.68 -17.90 -12.55
CA ILE A 345 -1.98 -18.31 -11.18
C ILE A 345 -2.38 -17.08 -10.39
N ASN A 346 -3.67 -16.93 -10.09
CA ASN A 346 -4.20 -15.71 -9.43
C ASN A 346 -4.86 -15.98 -8.07
N GLY A 347 -4.91 -17.23 -7.63
CA GLY A 347 -5.34 -17.59 -6.28
C GLY A 347 -4.49 -18.72 -5.72
N LEU A 348 -3.98 -18.52 -4.50
CA LEU A 348 -3.26 -19.52 -3.73
C LEU A 348 -3.75 -19.47 -2.28
N CYS A 349 -3.97 -20.63 -1.65
CA CYS A 349 -4.41 -20.71 -0.26
C CYS A 349 -4.08 -22.10 0.29
N PHE A 350 -3.52 -22.17 1.50
CA PHE A 350 -3.34 -23.44 2.19
C PHE A 350 -4.62 -23.82 2.95
N ASP A 351 -4.95 -25.10 2.95
CA ASP A 351 -5.94 -25.64 3.88
C ASP A 351 -5.30 -25.97 5.25
N ASN A 352 -6.15 -26.37 6.20
CA ASN A 352 -5.71 -26.72 7.55
C ASN A 352 -4.87 -28.01 7.64
N LYS A 353 -4.79 -28.81 6.58
CA LYS A 353 -3.90 -29.99 6.48
C LYS A 353 -2.53 -29.62 5.90
N GLY A 354 -2.40 -28.41 5.38
CA GLY A 354 -1.21 -27.91 4.72
C GLY A 354 -1.09 -28.38 3.28
N ASP A 355 -2.21 -28.69 2.62
CA ASP A 355 -2.26 -28.82 1.16
C ASP A 355 -2.50 -27.44 0.54
N LEU A 356 -1.84 -27.16 -0.58
CA LEU A 356 -1.97 -25.90 -1.29
C LEU A 356 -3.08 -25.99 -2.34
N TRP A 357 -4.08 -25.14 -2.24
CA TRP A 357 -5.09 -24.94 -3.28
C TRP A 357 -4.61 -23.87 -4.27
N ILE A 358 -4.92 -24.06 -5.55
CA ILE A 358 -4.41 -23.27 -6.67
C ILE A 358 -5.56 -22.96 -7.64
N LEU A 359 -5.71 -21.68 -8.00
CA LEU A 359 -6.55 -21.24 -9.11
C LEU A 359 -5.70 -20.98 -10.35
N ASN A 360 -5.94 -21.74 -11.42
CA ASN A 360 -5.33 -21.53 -12.73
C ASN A 360 -6.34 -20.83 -13.65
N SER A 361 -6.20 -19.51 -13.79
CA SER A 361 -7.14 -18.68 -14.56
C SER A 361 -7.04 -18.96 -16.06
N GLN A 362 -8.16 -18.77 -16.76
CA GLN A 362 -8.26 -18.83 -18.23
C GLN A 362 -7.80 -20.16 -18.85
N ALA A 363 -7.80 -21.24 -18.06
CA ALA A 363 -7.45 -22.59 -18.52
C ALA A 363 -8.65 -23.28 -19.19
N SER A 364 -8.39 -24.22 -20.10
CA SER A 364 -9.46 -24.93 -20.83
C SER A 364 -10.00 -26.17 -20.10
N ARG A 365 -9.31 -26.65 -19.06
CA ARG A 365 -9.72 -27.86 -18.31
C ARG A 365 -9.59 -27.69 -16.81
N GLU A 366 -8.38 -27.42 -16.33
CA GLU A 366 -8.03 -27.42 -14.91
C GLU A 366 -7.92 -25.98 -14.37
N ASN A 367 -8.92 -25.55 -13.60
CA ASN A 367 -9.00 -24.20 -13.00
C ASN A 367 -8.92 -24.20 -11.48
N LEU A 368 -9.29 -25.31 -10.82
CA LEU A 368 -9.19 -25.50 -9.39
C LEU A 368 -8.37 -26.77 -9.13
N LEU A 369 -7.21 -26.59 -8.51
CA LEU A 369 -6.22 -27.64 -8.27
C LEU A 369 -5.83 -27.65 -6.80
N ARG A 370 -5.34 -28.81 -6.35
CA ARG A 370 -4.70 -28.98 -5.04
C ARG A 370 -3.35 -29.65 -5.23
N LEU A 371 -2.31 -29.09 -4.65
CA LEU A 371 -0.99 -29.68 -4.49
C LEU A 371 -0.85 -30.18 -3.05
N SER A 372 -0.82 -31.51 -2.87
CA SER A 372 -0.62 -32.10 -1.54
C SER A 372 0.83 -32.02 -1.09
N ALA A 373 1.06 -32.19 0.21
CA ALA A 373 2.39 -32.11 0.81
C ALA A 373 3.43 -33.10 0.24
N ASP A 374 2.99 -34.20 -0.38
CA ASP A 374 3.83 -35.18 -1.07
C ASP A 374 4.17 -34.80 -2.52
N GLY A 375 3.68 -33.64 -2.99
CA GLY A 375 3.93 -33.11 -4.33
C GLY A 375 2.93 -33.57 -5.39
N GLN A 376 1.86 -34.29 -5.03
CA GLN A 376 0.84 -34.69 -5.99
C GLN A 376 -0.14 -33.55 -6.29
N MET A 377 -0.27 -33.18 -7.56
CA MET A 377 -1.27 -32.21 -8.02
C MET A 377 -2.54 -32.95 -8.48
N THR A 378 -3.71 -32.54 -7.98
CA THR A 378 -5.03 -33.13 -8.29
C THR A 378 -6.02 -32.04 -8.68
N SER A 379 -6.86 -32.27 -9.70
CA SER A 379 -7.91 -31.34 -10.11
C SER A 379 -9.23 -31.57 -9.39
N PHE A 380 -9.88 -30.46 -9.07
CA PHE A 380 -11.24 -30.37 -8.52
C PHE A 380 -12.11 -29.45 -9.38
N SER A 381 -11.70 -29.22 -10.63
CA SER A 381 -12.38 -28.32 -11.55
C SER A 381 -13.80 -28.78 -11.86
N LYS A 382 -14.73 -27.83 -11.97
CA LYS A 382 -16.14 -28.09 -12.27
C LYS A 382 -16.55 -27.35 -13.55
N PRO A 383 -17.52 -27.88 -14.32
CA PRO A 383 -18.03 -27.20 -15.51
C PRO A 383 -18.51 -25.77 -15.25
N ALA A 384 -19.05 -25.50 -14.05
CA ALA A 384 -19.52 -24.18 -13.66
C ALA A 384 -18.40 -23.14 -13.43
N LEU A 385 -17.12 -23.50 -13.59
CA LEU A 385 -16.00 -22.55 -13.65
C LEU A 385 -15.70 -22.07 -15.07
N MET A 386 -16.34 -22.69 -16.07
CA MET A 386 -16.09 -22.45 -17.48
C MET A 386 -17.19 -21.59 -18.10
N LYS A 387 -16.80 -20.66 -18.97
CA LYS A 387 -17.67 -19.97 -19.91
C LYS A 387 -17.11 -20.17 -21.32
N ASP A 388 -17.94 -20.65 -22.23
CA ASP A 388 -17.55 -20.92 -23.63
C ASP A 388 -16.29 -21.82 -23.78
N GLY A 389 -16.14 -22.79 -22.87
CA GLY A 389 -15.01 -23.74 -22.86
C GLY A 389 -13.69 -23.19 -22.29
N VAL A 390 -13.71 -22.01 -21.68
CA VAL A 390 -12.56 -21.39 -21.01
C VAL A 390 -12.92 -21.03 -19.58
N GLY A 391 -12.02 -21.29 -18.65
CA GLY A 391 -12.20 -20.91 -17.25
C GLY A 391 -12.22 -19.40 -17.03
N GLY A 392 -12.70 -18.97 -15.86
CA GLY A 392 -12.68 -17.56 -15.47
C GLY A 392 -11.34 -16.87 -15.72
N SER A 393 -11.37 -15.70 -16.35
CA SER A 393 -10.17 -14.96 -16.77
C SER A 393 -9.30 -14.47 -15.60
N VAL A 394 -9.91 -14.25 -14.43
CA VAL A 394 -9.24 -13.72 -13.23
C VAL A 394 -9.82 -14.41 -11.98
N LEU A 395 -9.57 -15.71 -11.83
CA LEU A 395 -9.97 -16.46 -10.64
C LEU A 395 -9.06 -16.10 -9.46
N THR A 396 -9.59 -15.40 -8.46
CA THR A 396 -8.79 -14.74 -7.40
C THR A 396 -9.47 -14.77 -6.03
N SER A 397 -8.80 -14.17 -5.03
CA SER A 397 -9.29 -13.98 -3.66
C SER A 397 -9.66 -15.30 -2.97
N MET A 398 -8.76 -16.27 -3.04
CA MET A 398 -9.00 -17.60 -2.51
C MET A 398 -8.80 -17.66 -0.99
N VAL A 399 -9.83 -18.09 -0.25
CA VAL A 399 -9.82 -18.13 1.21
C VAL A 399 -10.75 -19.22 1.76
N PHE A 400 -10.33 -19.90 2.83
CA PHE A 400 -11.19 -20.83 3.56
C PHE A 400 -12.05 -20.13 4.62
N ASP A 401 -13.31 -20.53 4.75
CA ASP A 401 -14.13 -20.21 5.91
C ASP A 401 -13.90 -21.18 7.07
N ASN A 402 -14.48 -20.91 8.23
CA ASN A 402 -14.37 -21.75 9.44
C ASN A 402 -15.05 -23.13 9.31
N ARG A 403 -15.79 -23.40 8.23
CA ARG A 403 -16.41 -24.69 7.90
C ARG A 403 -15.58 -25.47 6.87
N ASN A 404 -14.40 -24.96 6.50
CA ASN A 404 -13.55 -25.47 5.43
C ASN A 404 -14.18 -25.38 4.03
N ASN A 405 -15.12 -24.45 3.80
CA ASN A 405 -15.52 -24.10 2.45
C ASN A 405 -14.49 -23.14 1.85
N LEU A 406 -14.09 -23.39 0.62
CA LEU A 406 -13.15 -22.58 -0.14
C LEU A 406 -13.90 -21.55 -0.99
N TRP A 407 -13.73 -20.28 -0.66
CA TRP A 407 -14.33 -19.15 -1.37
C TRP A 407 -13.32 -18.53 -2.34
N PHE A 408 -13.80 -18.08 -3.49
CA PHE A 408 -13.05 -17.30 -4.47
C PHE A 408 -14.01 -16.63 -5.45
N CYS A 409 -13.53 -15.69 -6.27
CA CYS A 409 -14.35 -15.02 -7.28
C CYS A 409 -13.65 -14.99 -8.65
N ASN A 410 -14.43 -14.72 -9.70
CA ASN A 410 -13.90 -14.30 -10.99
C ASN A 410 -14.02 -12.78 -11.11
N ASP A 411 -12.89 -12.10 -10.95
CA ASP A 411 -12.74 -10.64 -11.04
C ASP A 411 -12.64 -10.19 -12.51
N HIS A 412 -13.71 -10.45 -13.27
CA HIS A 412 -13.75 -10.11 -14.70
C HIS A 412 -15.17 -9.83 -15.18
N TRP A 413 -15.33 -8.71 -15.91
CA TRP A 413 -16.62 -8.20 -16.40
C TRP A 413 -17.37 -9.16 -17.34
N ASP A 414 -16.66 -10.01 -18.08
CA ASP A 414 -17.31 -10.97 -18.98
C ASP A 414 -18.03 -12.11 -18.24
N TYR A 415 -17.53 -12.51 -17.06
CA TYR A 415 -18.12 -13.59 -16.29
C TYR A 415 -18.05 -13.31 -14.78
N PRO A 416 -18.76 -12.29 -14.27
CA PRO A 416 -18.73 -11.94 -12.86
C PRO A 416 -19.37 -13.06 -12.04
N ALA A 417 -18.60 -13.66 -11.15
CA ALA A 417 -19.06 -14.80 -10.37
C ALA A 417 -18.36 -14.86 -9.00
N LEU A 418 -19.11 -15.25 -7.98
CA LEU A 418 -18.59 -15.69 -6.69
C LEU A 418 -18.77 -17.21 -6.61
N PHE A 419 -17.78 -17.91 -6.07
CA PHE A 419 -17.77 -19.35 -5.95
C PHE A 419 -17.51 -19.78 -4.50
N CYS A 420 -18.15 -20.89 -4.13
CA CYS A 420 -17.89 -21.59 -2.86
C CYS A 420 -17.75 -23.09 -3.15
N TYR A 421 -16.52 -23.58 -3.10
CA TYR A 421 -16.22 -24.99 -3.23
C TYR A 421 -16.23 -25.65 -1.85
N GLN A 422 -16.88 -26.80 -1.75
CA GLN A 422 -17.03 -27.58 -0.52
C GLN A 422 -16.22 -28.88 -0.65
N PRO A 423 -14.96 -28.93 -0.16
CA PRO A 423 -14.09 -30.10 -0.34
C PRO A 423 -14.65 -31.40 0.23
N THR A 424 -15.53 -31.30 1.25
CA THR A 424 -16.15 -32.45 1.91
C THR A 424 -17.18 -33.15 1.04
N THR A 425 -17.90 -32.40 0.21
CA THR A 425 -18.98 -32.91 -0.65
C THR A 425 -18.61 -32.88 -2.14
N ASP A 426 -17.42 -32.36 -2.46
CA ASP A 426 -16.95 -32.12 -3.84
C ASP A 426 -17.94 -31.27 -4.67
N LYS A 427 -18.66 -30.36 -3.98
CA LYS A 427 -19.69 -29.49 -4.56
C LYS A 427 -19.14 -28.09 -4.78
N LEU A 428 -19.43 -27.50 -5.94
CA LEU A 428 -19.21 -26.08 -6.21
C LEU A 428 -20.56 -25.36 -6.24
N LEU A 429 -20.70 -24.34 -5.40
CA LEU A 429 -21.79 -23.38 -5.45
C LEU A 429 -21.33 -22.17 -6.26
N SER A 430 -22.15 -21.74 -7.22
CA SER A 430 -21.83 -20.63 -8.13
C SER A 430 -22.89 -19.54 -8.04
N PHE A 431 -22.47 -18.35 -7.63
CA PHE A 431 -23.32 -17.16 -7.55
C PHE A 431 -22.99 -16.25 -8.73
N THR A 432 -23.82 -16.32 -9.78
CA THR A 432 -23.70 -15.50 -11.00
C THR A 432 -24.84 -14.49 -11.14
N ARG A 433 -25.74 -14.46 -10.16
CA ARG A 433 -26.89 -13.56 -10.07
C ARG A 433 -26.77 -12.75 -8.79
N PHE A 434 -26.61 -11.44 -8.94
CA PHE A 434 -26.51 -10.51 -7.82
C PHE A 434 -27.80 -9.71 -7.72
N VAL A 435 -28.59 -10.00 -6.68
CA VAL A 435 -29.84 -9.29 -6.37
C VAL A 435 -29.79 -8.87 -4.92
N ASN A 436 -30.14 -7.60 -4.66
CA ASN A 436 -30.16 -7.06 -3.31
C ASN A 436 -31.46 -7.36 -2.56
N GLU A 437 -31.52 -7.00 -1.28
CA GLU A 437 -32.66 -7.20 -0.40
C GLU A 437 -33.94 -6.44 -0.82
N ASP A 438 -33.80 -5.43 -1.68
CA ASP A 438 -34.90 -4.67 -2.26
C ASP A 438 -35.38 -5.27 -3.60
N GLY A 439 -34.83 -6.42 -4.02
CA GLY A 439 -35.18 -7.09 -5.28
C GLY A 439 -34.54 -6.45 -6.52
N SER A 440 -33.59 -5.54 -6.35
CA SER A 440 -32.88 -4.90 -7.46
C SER A 440 -31.78 -5.81 -8.00
N ASN A 441 -31.75 -5.98 -9.32
CA ASN A 441 -30.61 -6.63 -9.99
C ASN A 441 -29.41 -5.68 -9.97
N LEU A 442 -28.24 -6.21 -9.61
CA LEU A 442 -27.00 -5.46 -9.52
C LEU A 442 -26.07 -5.85 -10.67
N ASP A 443 -25.63 -4.85 -11.43
CA ASP A 443 -24.57 -5.00 -12.43
C ASP A 443 -23.23 -4.66 -11.79
N LEU A 444 -22.38 -5.67 -11.60
CA LEU A 444 -21.14 -5.56 -10.83
C LEU A 444 -20.11 -6.61 -11.24
N VAL A 445 -18.87 -6.39 -10.82
CA VAL A 445 -17.82 -7.41 -10.79
C VAL A 445 -17.34 -7.60 -9.35
N PRO A 446 -17.29 -8.86 -8.83
CA PRO A 446 -16.72 -9.13 -7.51
C PRO A 446 -15.18 -9.13 -7.57
N HIS A 447 -14.53 -8.37 -6.68
CA HIS A 447 -13.07 -8.26 -6.60
C HIS A 447 -12.45 -9.17 -5.54
N SER A 448 -13.08 -9.27 -4.36
CA SER A 448 -12.55 -10.02 -3.23
C SER A 448 -13.65 -10.59 -2.35
N VAL A 449 -13.35 -11.67 -1.62
CA VAL A 449 -14.26 -12.31 -0.66
C VAL A 449 -13.61 -12.42 0.73
N MET A 450 -14.41 -12.24 1.78
CA MET A 450 -13.96 -12.33 3.18
C MET A 450 -15.04 -13.01 4.03
N PRO A 451 -14.89 -14.32 4.33
CA PRO A 451 -15.75 -15.02 5.26
C PRO A 451 -15.59 -14.48 6.69
N LEU A 452 -16.71 -14.36 7.41
CA LEU A 452 -16.76 -13.93 8.79
C LEU A 452 -16.87 -15.13 9.75
N SER A 453 -16.52 -14.91 11.01
CA SER A 453 -16.62 -15.92 12.07
C SER A 453 -18.05 -16.40 12.32
N ASN A 454 -19.06 -15.55 12.09
CA ASN A 454 -20.48 -15.91 12.19
C ASN A 454 -20.97 -16.75 10.99
N GLY A 455 -20.15 -16.89 9.94
CA GLY A 455 -20.45 -17.63 8.72
C GLY A 455 -21.08 -16.81 7.59
N ASP A 456 -21.30 -15.51 7.80
CA ASP A 456 -21.62 -14.58 6.70
C ASP A 456 -20.36 -14.32 5.86
N VAL A 457 -20.55 -13.78 4.65
CA VAL A 457 -19.46 -13.58 3.70
C VAL A 457 -19.56 -12.19 3.10
N TRP A 458 -18.52 -11.37 3.30
CA TRP A 458 -18.39 -10.11 2.58
C TRP A 458 -17.82 -10.34 1.19
N VAL A 459 -18.31 -9.55 0.23
CA VAL A 459 -17.83 -9.52 -1.15
C VAL A 459 -17.60 -8.07 -1.53
N THR A 460 -16.38 -7.70 -1.90
CA THR A 460 -16.10 -6.35 -2.41
C THR A 460 -16.34 -6.34 -3.92
N THR A 461 -16.89 -5.23 -4.44
CA THR A 461 -17.31 -5.16 -5.85
C THR A 461 -17.08 -3.77 -6.46
N THR A 462 -17.28 -3.65 -7.76
CA THR A 462 -17.24 -2.38 -8.51
C THR A 462 -18.29 -1.35 -8.08
N ILE A 463 -19.30 -1.73 -7.29
CA ILE A 463 -20.41 -0.85 -6.89
C ILE A 463 -20.58 -0.69 -5.37
N GLY A 464 -19.58 -1.13 -4.59
CA GLY A 464 -19.60 -1.17 -3.14
C GLY A 464 -19.56 -2.61 -2.60
N PRO A 465 -19.51 -2.80 -1.27
CA PRO A 465 -19.46 -4.12 -0.68
C PRO A 465 -20.86 -4.74 -0.53
N LEU A 466 -20.94 -6.06 -0.69
CA LEU A 466 -22.14 -6.88 -0.50
C LEU A 466 -21.92 -7.88 0.62
N LEU A 467 -22.97 -8.16 1.40
CA LEU A 467 -22.96 -9.19 2.43
C LEU A 467 -23.86 -10.36 2.01
N LEU A 468 -23.29 -11.56 1.92
CA LEU A 468 -24.06 -12.80 1.77
C LEU A 468 -24.25 -13.42 3.14
N SER A 469 -25.50 -13.51 3.60
CA SER A 469 -25.80 -14.13 4.88
C SER A 469 -25.54 -15.63 4.84
N ARG A 470 -25.16 -16.19 5.98
CA ARG A 470 -24.90 -17.63 6.13
C ARG A 470 -26.06 -18.49 5.61
N SER A 471 -27.30 -18.08 5.86
CA SER A 471 -28.51 -18.82 5.49
C SER A 471 -28.78 -18.83 4.00
N ALA A 472 -28.23 -17.87 3.23
CA ALA A 472 -28.40 -17.78 1.79
C ALA A 472 -27.39 -18.65 1.00
N ILE A 473 -26.29 -19.08 1.62
CA ILE A 473 -25.16 -19.73 0.95
C ILE A 473 -25.57 -20.99 0.18
N ASP A 474 -26.36 -21.87 0.80
CA ASP A 474 -26.71 -23.16 0.20
C ASP A 474 -27.72 -23.06 -0.97
N ASN A 475 -28.23 -21.85 -1.26
CA ASN A 475 -29.26 -21.59 -2.27
C ASN A 475 -28.80 -20.52 -3.29
N PRO A 476 -27.72 -20.76 -4.06
CA PRO A 476 -27.10 -19.74 -4.91
C PRO A 476 -28.04 -19.14 -5.97
N GLU A 477 -28.98 -19.93 -6.50
CA GLU A 477 -29.93 -19.49 -7.54
C GLU A 477 -30.92 -18.43 -7.05
N THR A 478 -31.28 -18.49 -5.75
CA THR A 478 -32.23 -17.57 -5.11
C THR A 478 -31.56 -16.67 -4.08
N ALA A 479 -30.24 -16.72 -3.95
CA ALA A 479 -29.49 -15.96 -2.96
C ALA A 479 -29.76 -14.46 -3.11
N VAL A 480 -29.94 -13.80 -1.98
CA VAL A 480 -30.11 -12.37 -1.87
C VAL A 480 -28.91 -11.84 -1.10
N PHE A 481 -28.25 -10.83 -1.66
CA PHE A 481 -27.15 -10.14 -1.04
C PHE A 481 -27.69 -8.91 -0.30
N THR A 482 -27.11 -8.58 0.84
CA THR A 482 -27.45 -7.35 1.56
C THR A 482 -26.50 -6.24 1.15
N GLN A 483 -27.04 -5.14 0.65
CA GLN A 483 -26.33 -3.86 0.61
C GLN A 483 -26.61 -3.14 1.93
N VAL A 484 -25.64 -3.11 2.84
CA VAL A 484 -25.85 -2.48 4.15
C VAL A 484 -26.35 -1.04 3.99
N LYS A 485 -27.49 -0.72 4.61
CA LYS A 485 -28.09 0.62 4.58
C LYS A 485 -27.59 1.43 5.77
N VAL A 486 -26.91 2.54 5.49
CA VAL A 486 -26.40 3.48 6.50
C VAL A 486 -27.37 4.66 6.61
N PRO A 487 -27.97 4.91 7.78
CA PRO A 487 -28.88 6.03 8.00
C PRO A 487 -28.19 7.37 7.74
N ARG A 488 -28.89 8.31 7.10
CA ARG A 488 -28.35 9.66 6.85
C ARG A 488 -28.17 10.48 8.12
N ASN A 489 -28.96 10.17 9.16
CA ASN A 489 -28.99 10.91 10.43
C ASN A 489 -29.22 12.43 10.25
N ASP A 490 -29.88 12.84 9.16
CA ASP A 490 -30.20 14.24 8.81
C ASP A 490 -31.65 14.61 9.16
N GLY A 491 -32.32 13.79 9.97
CA GLY A 491 -33.74 13.92 10.32
C GLY A 491 -34.69 13.35 9.26
N THR A 492 -34.18 12.89 8.12
CA THR A 492 -34.96 12.09 7.16
C THR A 492 -34.92 10.62 7.58
N ASN A 493 -36.03 9.88 7.39
CA ASN A 493 -36.05 8.43 7.58
C ASN A 493 -35.45 7.69 6.37
N LEU A 494 -34.38 8.26 5.79
CA LEU A 494 -33.70 7.75 4.60
C LEU A 494 -32.34 7.17 5.00
N ALA A 495 -31.89 6.21 4.20
CA ALA A 495 -30.58 5.59 4.31
C ALA A 495 -29.98 5.47 2.91
N ASP A 496 -28.66 5.47 2.84
CA ASP A 496 -27.90 5.21 1.62
C ASP A 496 -27.19 3.86 1.75
N TYR A 497 -26.98 3.18 0.63
CA TYR A 497 -26.17 1.96 0.66
C TYR A 497 -24.72 2.31 0.99
N LEU A 498 -24.13 1.52 1.88
CA LEU A 498 -22.76 1.63 2.33
C LEU A 498 -21.82 1.64 1.10
N LEU A 499 -21.11 2.75 0.91
CA LEU A 499 -20.16 2.95 -0.19
C LEU A 499 -20.77 2.68 -1.59
N SER A 500 -22.04 3.02 -1.77
CA SER A 500 -22.75 2.87 -3.05
C SER A 500 -21.98 3.52 -4.20
N GLY A 501 -21.73 2.75 -5.27
CA GLY A 501 -21.06 3.22 -6.48
C GLY A 501 -19.55 3.42 -6.34
N ILE A 502 -18.96 3.05 -5.19
CA ILE A 502 -17.51 3.07 -4.99
C ILE A 502 -16.94 1.71 -5.39
N ASP A 503 -15.91 1.71 -6.25
CA ASP A 503 -15.19 0.49 -6.64
C ASP A 503 -14.26 0.05 -5.48
N VAL A 504 -14.70 -0.98 -4.74
CA VAL A 504 -14.00 -1.52 -3.56
C VAL A 504 -13.19 -2.75 -3.97
N THR A 505 -11.87 -2.60 -3.99
CA THR A 505 -10.93 -3.58 -4.55
C THR A 505 -10.52 -4.66 -3.57
N CYS A 506 -10.45 -4.33 -2.28
CA CYS A 506 -9.95 -5.22 -1.24
C CYS A 506 -10.51 -4.84 0.13
N MET A 507 -10.40 -5.77 1.09
CA MET A 507 -10.78 -5.52 2.46
C MET A 507 -9.95 -6.28 3.48
N ALA A 508 -9.90 -5.75 4.70
CA ALA A 508 -9.37 -6.42 5.88
C ALA A 508 -10.25 -6.12 7.11
N ILE A 509 -10.18 -6.97 8.13
CA ILE A 509 -10.92 -6.80 9.38
C ILE A 509 -9.91 -6.71 10.52
N ASP A 510 -10.00 -5.64 11.31
CA ASP A 510 -9.11 -5.46 12.46
C ASP A 510 -9.60 -6.19 13.71
N GLY A 511 -8.79 -6.20 14.76
CA GLY A 511 -9.10 -6.86 16.03
C GLY A 511 -10.36 -6.35 16.74
N GLY A 512 -10.90 -5.20 16.36
CA GLY A 512 -12.18 -4.67 16.85
C GLY A 512 -13.38 -5.04 15.97
N GLY A 513 -13.19 -5.87 14.94
CA GLY A 513 -14.24 -6.28 14.01
C GLY A 513 -14.63 -5.19 12.99
N ARG A 514 -13.87 -4.10 12.91
CA ARG A 514 -14.10 -3.02 11.94
C ARG A 514 -13.57 -3.40 10.58
N LYS A 515 -14.20 -2.89 9.53
CA LYS A 515 -13.86 -3.21 8.14
C LYS A 515 -13.03 -2.08 7.55
N TRP A 516 -11.85 -2.43 7.09
CA TRP A 516 -11.00 -1.60 6.26
C TRP A 516 -11.29 -1.94 4.80
N PHE A 517 -11.89 -1.00 4.06
CA PHE A 517 -12.17 -1.15 2.63
C PHE A 517 -11.19 -0.30 1.83
N GLY A 518 -10.39 -0.95 0.98
CA GLY A 518 -9.56 -0.30 -0.02
C GLY A 518 -10.33 -0.11 -1.32
N THR A 519 -10.10 1.00 -2.01
CA THR A 519 -10.84 1.36 -3.22
C THR A 519 -9.91 1.62 -4.39
N LYS A 520 -10.44 1.59 -5.61
CA LYS A 520 -9.65 1.83 -6.83
C LYS A 520 -9.18 3.27 -7.01
N ALA A 521 -9.90 4.24 -6.44
CA ALA A 521 -9.61 5.67 -6.67
C ALA A 521 -10.11 6.62 -5.56
N ASN A 522 -10.57 6.10 -4.43
CA ASN A 522 -11.14 6.90 -3.33
C ASN A 522 -10.51 6.60 -1.97
N GLY A 523 -9.29 6.07 -1.97
CA GLY A 523 -8.53 5.78 -0.76
C GLY A 523 -9.13 4.65 0.05
N VAL A 524 -9.13 4.80 1.37
CA VAL A 524 -9.49 3.77 2.34
C VAL A 524 -10.63 4.24 3.24
N TYR A 525 -11.64 3.38 3.41
CA TYR A 525 -12.72 3.56 4.38
C TYR A 525 -12.55 2.62 5.56
N LEU A 526 -12.75 3.14 6.77
CA LEU A 526 -12.88 2.35 7.99
C LEU A 526 -14.32 2.43 8.49
N ILE A 527 -14.98 1.28 8.52
CA ILE A 527 -16.38 1.14 8.90
C ILE A 527 -16.48 0.36 10.22
N SER A 528 -17.37 0.81 11.12
CA SER A 528 -17.58 0.20 12.43
C SER A 528 -17.99 -1.29 12.34
N ALA A 529 -17.84 -2.00 13.46
CA ALA A 529 -18.14 -3.44 13.52
C ALA A 529 -19.61 -3.76 13.21
N ASP A 530 -20.54 -2.88 13.59
CA ASP A 530 -21.97 -2.98 13.29
C ASP A 530 -22.35 -2.47 11.88
N ASN A 531 -21.38 -1.94 11.13
CA ASN A 531 -21.53 -1.35 9.80
C ASN A 531 -22.32 -0.03 9.74
N MET A 532 -22.62 0.59 10.88
CA MET A 532 -23.51 1.75 10.95
C MET A 532 -22.79 3.10 10.89
N THR A 533 -21.47 3.11 11.10
CA THR A 533 -20.68 4.33 11.20
C THR A 533 -19.43 4.27 10.32
N GLN A 534 -19.23 5.29 9.49
CA GLN A 534 -17.94 5.56 8.88
C GLN A 534 -17.01 6.17 9.93
N VAL A 535 -16.12 5.35 10.49
CA VAL A 535 -15.15 5.76 11.51
C VAL A 535 -14.09 6.67 10.91
N LYS A 536 -13.65 6.37 9.69
CA LYS A 536 -12.62 7.16 9.00
C LYS A 536 -12.71 7.03 7.48
N HIS A 537 -12.32 8.10 6.79
CA HIS A 537 -12.03 8.08 5.36
C HIS A 537 -10.66 8.71 5.11
N ILE A 538 -9.76 7.93 4.54
CA ILE A 538 -8.35 8.27 4.36
C ILE A 538 -8.09 8.39 2.87
N THR A 539 -7.65 9.56 2.44
CA THR A 539 -7.28 9.83 1.05
C THR A 539 -5.85 10.38 0.98
N SER A 540 -5.24 10.32 -0.20
CA SER A 540 -3.92 10.89 -0.47
C SER A 540 -3.87 12.42 -0.24
N SER A 541 -5.03 13.08 -0.33
CA SER A 541 -5.19 14.52 -0.16
C SER A 541 -5.44 14.97 1.28
N ASN A 542 -5.98 14.10 2.14
CA ASN A 542 -6.25 14.41 3.55
C ASN A 542 -5.28 13.73 4.54
N SER A 543 -4.33 12.94 4.01
CA SER A 543 -3.42 12.12 4.82
C SER A 543 -2.08 11.87 4.12
N LEU A 544 -1.25 11.04 4.77
CA LEU A 544 0.05 10.60 4.24
C LEU A 544 -0.03 9.33 3.40
N LEU A 545 -1.25 8.87 3.08
CA LEU A 545 -1.48 7.83 2.08
C LEU A 545 -0.79 8.18 0.76
N LEU A 546 -0.12 7.20 0.14
CA LEU A 546 0.68 7.41 -1.07
C LEU A 546 -0.19 7.59 -2.32
N SER A 547 -1.31 6.87 -2.40
CA SER A 547 -2.27 6.94 -3.52
C SER A 547 -3.66 6.51 -3.08
N ASP A 548 -4.68 7.04 -3.77
CA ASP A 548 -6.08 6.68 -3.56
C ASP A 548 -6.48 5.37 -4.26
N ASN A 549 -5.57 4.77 -5.04
CA ASN A 549 -5.71 3.45 -5.63
C ASN A 549 -5.06 2.38 -4.74
N ILE A 550 -5.91 1.66 -4.00
CA ILE A 550 -5.52 0.64 -3.03
C ILE A 550 -5.61 -0.73 -3.68
N LEU A 551 -4.49 -1.46 -3.69
CA LEU A 551 -4.38 -2.78 -4.31
C LEU A 551 -4.61 -3.89 -3.29
N SER A 552 -4.12 -3.71 -2.06
CA SER A 552 -4.18 -4.73 -1.02
C SER A 552 -4.03 -4.12 0.39
N ILE A 553 -4.63 -4.77 1.39
CA ILE A 553 -4.57 -4.37 2.80
C ILE A 553 -4.16 -5.58 3.64
N ALA A 554 -3.18 -5.42 4.52
CA ALA A 554 -2.82 -6.41 5.52
C ALA A 554 -2.73 -5.75 6.90
N ILE A 555 -3.02 -6.50 7.96
CA ILE A 555 -3.03 -5.96 9.33
C ILE A 555 -2.14 -6.83 10.21
N ASN A 556 -1.21 -6.19 10.91
CA ASN A 556 -0.59 -6.78 12.08
C ASN A 556 -1.54 -6.62 13.27
N ASN A 557 -2.46 -7.58 13.43
CA ASN A 557 -3.50 -7.46 14.46
C ASN A 557 -2.94 -7.43 15.89
N THR A 558 -1.70 -7.90 16.12
CA THR A 558 -1.06 -7.80 17.44
C THR A 558 -0.73 -6.36 17.83
N THR A 559 -0.33 -5.53 16.87
CA THR A 559 0.09 -4.14 17.12
C THR A 559 -0.94 -3.10 16.67
N GLY A 560 -1.84 -3.47 15.76
CA GLY A 560 -2.77 -2.55 15.12
C GLY A 560 -2.19 -1.84 13.89
N GLU A 561 -0.97 -2.18 13.45
CA GLU A 561 -0.40 -1.60 12.23
C GLU A 561 -1.14 -2.14 10.98
N VAL A 562 -1.78 -1.23 10.25
CA VAL A 562 -2.48 -1.51 9.00
C VAL A 562 -1.59 -1.10 7.84
N PHE A 563 -1.25 -2.04 6.96
CA PHE A 563 -0.45 -1.85 5.76
C PHE A 563 -1.36 -1.66 4.54
N PHE A 564 -1.03 -0.67 3.71
CA PHE A 564 -1.72 -0.37 2.45
C PHE A 564 -0.74 -0.53 1.29
N GLY A 565 -0.94 -1.58 0.49
CA GLY A 565 -0.31 -1.71 -0.82
C GLY A 565 -1.03 -0.78 -1.80
N THR A 566 -0.35 0.25 -2.28
CA THR A 566 -0.90 1.19 -3.28
C THR A 566 -0.17 1.05 -4.61
N ASP A 567 -0.70 1.66 -5.67
CA ASP A 567 -0.02 1.73 -6.97
C ASP A 567 1.22 2.65 -6.96
N LYS A 568 1.48 3.37 -5.87
CA LYS A 568 2.66 4.21 -5.67
C LYS A 568 3.60 3.74 -4.56
N GLY A 569 3.44 2.51 -4.07
CA GLY A 569 4.29 1.95 -3.00
C GLY A 569 3.50 1.53 -1.77
N LEU A 570 4.23 1.12 -0.73
CA LEU A 570 3.68 0.64 0.54
C LEU A 570 3.74 1.74 1.59
N CYS A 571 2.64 1.93 2.30
CA CYS A 571 2.63 2.69 3.55
C CYS A 571 1.85 1.95 4.63
N SER A 572 2.03 2.35 5.88
CA SER A 572 1.26 1.83 7.00
C SER A 572 0.74 2.95 7.90
N TYR A 573 -0.34 2.62 8.61
CA TYR A 573 -1.03 3.45 9.57
C TYR A 573 -1.23 2.70 10.87
N MET A 574 -0.85 3.29 12.00
CA MET A 574 -1.09 2.69 13.31
C MET A 574 -2.54 2.92 13.76
N SER A 575 -3.35 1.87 13.71
CA SER A 575 -4.74 1.85 14.15
C SER A 575 -4.85 1.72 15.67
N ASP A 576 -6.02 2.07 16.20
CA ASP A 576 -6.40 1.97 17.61
C ASP A 576 -7.01 0.61 18.01
N ALA A 577 -6.99 -0.38 17.12
CA ALA A 577 -7.52 -1.71 17.35
C ALA A 577 -6.42 -2.78 17.31
N THR A 578 -6.41 -3.65 18.31
CA THR A 578 -5.51 -4.81 18.41
C THR A 578 -6.33 -6.08 18.66
N THR A 579 -5.74 -7.26 18.52
CA THR A 579 -6.38 -8.53 18.88
C THR A 579 -6.75 -8.52 20.37
N PRO A 580 -8.00 -8.83 20.73
CA PRO A 580 -8.42 -8.94 22.12
C PRO A 580 -7.71 -10.11 22.81
N SER A 581 -7.50 -9.96 24.12
CA SER A 581 -6.99 -11.01 24.99
C SER A 581 -8.14 -11.82 25.57
N ASP A 582 -8.14 -13.15 25.38
CA ASP A 582 -9.08 -14.05 26.07
C ASP A 582 -8.79 -14.18 27.57
N ARG A 583 -7.59 -13.77 28.00
CA ARG A 583 -7.10 -13.88 29.38
C ARG A 583 -6.31 -12.62 29.75
N PRO A 584 -6.98 -11.49 30.01
CA PRO A 584 -6.32 -10.27 30.47
C PRO A 584 -5.65 -10.50 31.84
N SER A 585 -4.46 -9.96 32.04
CA SER A 585 -3.64 -10.17 33.25
C SER A 585 -2.60 -9.05 33.41
N GLY A 586 -1.96 -8.96 34.59
CA GLY A 586 -0.91 -7.98 34.83
C GLY A 586 0.34 -8.14 33.93
N ASP A 587 0.51 -9.30 33.29
CA ASP A 587 1.67 -9.60 32.44
C ASP A 587 1.48 -9.15 30.98
N ASN A 588 0.23 -9.07 30.51
CA ASN A 588 -0.10 -8.71 29.13
C ASN A 588 -0.92 -7.42 29.00
N THR A 589 -1.48 -6.90 30.10
CA THR A 589 -2.20 -5.63 30.11
C THR A 589 -1.31 -4.48 30.61
N TYR A 590 -0.96 -3.57 29.71
CA TYR A 590 -0.09 -2.43 30.03
C TYR A 590 -0.41 -1.20 29.20
N ALA A 591 0.06 -0.04 29.68
CA ALA A 591 -0.06 1.23 28.99
C ALA A 591 1.29 1.67 28.40
N TYR A 592 1.27 2.30 27.22
CA TYR A 592 2.42 2.95 26.62
C TYR A 592 2.05 4.29 25.94
N PRO A 593 2.94 5.30 25.94
CA PRO A 593 4.22 5.30 26.66
C PRO A 593 4.02 5.34 28.19
N ASN A 594 4.92 4.72 28.94
CA ASN A 594 4.88 4.70 30.40
C ASN A 594 6.31 4.71 30.99
N PRO A 595 6.73 5.75 31.73
CA PRO A 595 5.96 6.95 32.05
C PRO A 595 5.72 7.85 30.82
N VAL A 596 4.60 8.57 30.83
CA VAL A 596 4.34 9.68 29.91
C VAL A 596 5.23 10.84 30.33
N ARG A 597 6.21 11.17 29.48
CA ARG A 597 7.25 12.16 29.79
C ARG A 597 6.77 13.60 29.53
N PRO A 598 7.42 14.61 30.15
CA PRO A 598 7.15 16.01 29.84
C PRO A 598 7.29 16.29 28.35
N GLY A 599 6.35 17.06 27.79
CA GLY A 599 6.32 17.39 26.36
C GLY A 599 5.66 16.36 25.44
N TYR A 600 5.34 15.14 25.92
CA TYR A 600 4.53 14.20 25.15
C TYR A 600 3.07 14.67 25.08
N THR A 601 2.55 14.80 23.86
CA THR A 601 1.17 15.26 23.57
C THR A 601 0.35 14.23 22.80
N GLY A 602 0.93 13.05 22.53
CA GLY A 602 0.27 11.97 21.80
C GLY A 602 -0.67 11.13 22.68
N PRO A 603 -1.31 10.13 22.08
CA PRO A 603 -2.21 9.22 22.79
C PRO A 603 -1.48 8.22 23.70
N ILE A 604 -2.01 8.00 24.89
CA ILE A 604 -1.65 6.91 25.79
C ILE A 604 -2.49 5.69 25.39
N THR A 605 -1.82 4.60 25.03
CA THR A 605 -2.46 3.38 24.53
C THR A 605 -2.39 2.29 25.59
N ILE A 606 -3.53 1.71 25.93
CA ILE A 606 -3.66 0.56 26.81
C ILE A 606 -3.91 -0.66 25.91
N VAL A 607 -3.15 -1.74 26.08
CA VAL A 607 -3.27 -2.98 25.30
C VAL A 607 -3.45 -4.20 26.20
N GLY A 608 -3.78 -5.34 25.62
CA GLY A 608 -3.99 -6.60 26.32
C GLY A 608 -5.35 -6.69 27.02
N LEU A 609 -6.33 -5.93 26.53
CA LEU A 609 -7.70 -5.91 27.04
C LEU A 609 -8.55 -7.01 26.37
N SER A 610 -9.66 -7.38 27.00
CA SER A 610 -10.68 -8.21 26.37
C SER A 610 -11.46 -7.42 25.31
N MET A 611 -12.17 -8.14 24.43
CA MET A 611 -13.13 -7.54 23.51
C MET A 611 -14.19 -6.77 24.32
N ASN A 612 -14.56 -5.57 23.85
CA ASN A 612 -15.59 -4.70 24.46
C ASN A 612 -15.41 -4.45 25.97
N ALA A 613 -14.17 -4.42 26.47
CA ALA A 613 -13.91 -4.21 27.89
C ALA A 613 -14.32 -2.79 28.34
N ASP A 614 -15.01 -2.67 29.47
CA ASP A 614 -15.24 -1.39 30.16
C ASP A 614 -13.92 -0.96 30.81
N VAL A 615 -13.40 0.19 30.38
CA VAL A 615 -12.14 0.75 30.87
C VAL A 615 -12.43 2.02 31.67
N LYS A 616 -11.90 2.10 32.89
CA LYS A 616 -11.96 3.25 33.78
C LYS A 616 -10.57 3.66 34.21
N ILE A 617 -10.24 4.92 33.99
CA ILE A 617 -8.98 5.51 34.44
C ILE A 617 -9.27 6.35 35.67
N VAL A 618 -8.64 6.02 36.79
CA VAL A 618 -8.87 6.66 38.08
C VAL A 618 -7.56 7.17 38.70
N THR A 619 -7.65 8.16 39.58
CA THR A 619 -6.52 8.55 40.44
C THR A 619 -6.24 7.45 41.48
N THR A 620 -5.10 7.50 42.18
CA THR A 620 -4.81 6.56 43.28
C THR A 620 -5.84 6.57 44.41
N ASN A 621 -6.65 7.62 44.50
CA ASN A 621 -7.73 7.75 45.49
C ASN A 621 -9.10 7.37 44.90
N GLY A 622 -9.15 6.77 43.71
CA GLY A 622 -10.38 6.24 43.08
C GLY A 622 -11.25 7.28 42.36
N VAL A 623 -10.76 8.51 42.16
CA VAL A 623 -11.53 9.52 41.42
C VAL A 623 -11.47 9.23 39.93
N LEU A 624 -12.62 9.11 39.28
CA LEU A 624 -12.73 8.83 37.85
C LEU A 624 -12.25 10.00 37.00
N VAL A 625 -11.33 9.71 36.08
CA VAL A 625 -10.65 10.67 35.20
C VAL A 625 -11.14 10.53 33.77
N ALA A 626 -11.18 9.30 33.26
CA ALA A 626 -11.66 8.97 31.92
C ALA A 626 -12.31 7.58 31.94
N ALA A 627 -13.19 7.31 30.98
CA ALA A 627 -13.79 5.99 30.80
C ALA A 627 -14.16 5.76 29.33
N GLY A 628 -14.31 4.50 28.94
CA GLY A 628 -14.81 4.10 27.63
C GLY A 628 -14.74 2.59 27.42
N ILE A 629 -14.95 2.16 26.18
CA ILE A 629 -14.94 0.75 25.80
C ILE A 629 -13.71 0.46 24.95
N SER A 630 -13.08 -0.70 25.13
CA SER A 630 -11.96 -1.13 24.27
C SER A 630 -12.41 -1.34 22.82
N ASN A 631 -11.48 -1.13 21.90
CA ASN A 631 -11.61 -1.43 20.49
C ASN A 631 -10.73 -2.63 20.17
N GLY A 632 -11.33 -3.82 20.13
CA GLY A 632 -10.57 -5.06 20.24
C GLY A 632 -9.83 -5.13 21.57
N GLY A 633 -8.52 -5.38 21.52
CA GLY A 633 -7.65 -5.49 22.70
C GLY A 633 -7.06 -4.19 23.23
N SER A 634 -7.50 -3.03 22.73
CA SER A 634 -6.87 -1.74 23.06
C SER A 634 -7.85 -0.63 23.45
N PHE A 635 -7.38 0.31 24.27
CA PHE A 635 -8.09 1.53 24.64
C PHE A 635 -7.16 2.75 24.55
N ILE A 636 -7.66 3.87 24.00
CA ILE A 636 -6.86 5.07 23.77
C ILE A 636 -7.30 6.20 24.69
N TRP A 637 -6.33 6.80 25.38
CA TRP A 637 -6.55 7.93 26.26
C TRP A 637 -5.65 9.11 25.88
N ASP A 638 -6.22 10.31 25.76
CA ASP A 638 -5.49 11.54 25.39
C ASP A 638 -4.77 12.21 26.57
N GLY A 639 -4.77 11.59 27.75
CA GLY A 639 -4.17 12.14 28.96
C GLY A 639 -4.94 13.33 29.54
N LYS A 640 -6.22 13.48 29.21
CA LYS A 640 -7.11 14.52 29.75
C LYS A 640 -8.21 13.93 30.63
N ASP A 641 -8.75 14.76 31.52
CA ASP A 641 -9.94 14.43 32.30
C ASP A 641 -11.23 14.59 31.48
N LYS A 642 -12.38 14.24 32.07
CA LYS A 642 -13.70 14.39 31.44
C LYS A 642 -14.07 15.83 31.04
N SER A 643 -13.38 16.84 31.57
CA SER A 643 -13.56 18.25 31.18
C SER A 643 -12.61 18.67 30.06
N GLY A 644 -11.83 17.74 29.51
CA GLY A 644 -10.85 18.01 28.45
C GLY A 644 -9.60 18.74 28.94
N LYS A 645 -9.32 18.75 30.25
CA LYS A 645 -8.10 19.35 30.80
C LYS A 645 -6.99 18.30 30.94
N PRO A 646 -5.74 18.62 30.56
CA PRO A 646 -4.61 17.73 30.82
C PRO A 646 -4.52 17.37 32.30
N VAL A 647 -4.32 16.09 32.59
CA VAL A 647 -4.20 15.63 33.97
C VAL A 647 -2.84 15.99 34.57
N ALA A 648 -2.80 16.14 35.90
CA ALA A 648 -1.59 16.47 36.65
C ALA A 648 -0.55 15.34 36.63
N SER A 649 0.68 15.64 37.06
CA SER A 649 1.68 14.62 37.35
C SER A 649 1.17 13.67 38.43
N GLY A 650 1.31 12.37 38.21
CA GLY A 650 0.81 11.36 39.14
C GLY A 650 0.76 9.96 38.54
N VAL A 651 0.38 9.00 39.37
CA VAL A 651 0.06 7.63 38.93
C VAL A 651 -1.46 7.52 38.79
N TYR A 652 -1.89 7.00 37.66
CA TYR A 652 -3.28 6.69 37.36
C TYR A 652 -3.44 5.17 37.25
N MET A 653 -4.53 4.66 37.81
CA MET A 653 -4.90 3.25 37.71
C MET A 653 -5.84 3.09 36.52
N VAL A 654 -5.56 2.13 35.66
CA VAL A 654 -6.45 1.73 34.57
C VAL A 654 -7.11 0.44 35.00
N GLU A 655 -8.39 0.51 35.30
CA GLU A 655 -9.22 -0.62 35.66
C GLU A 655 -9.98 -1.06 34.42
N SER A 656 -9.97 -2.34 34.09
CA SER A 656 -10.79 -2.88 33.01
C SER A 656 -11.49 -4.15 33.40
N ALA A 657 -12.71 -4.33 32.91
CA ALA A 657 -13.51 -5.55 33.04
C ALA A 657 -14.05 -5.98 31.67
N ASP A 658 -14.13 -7.28 31.41
CA ASP A 658 -14.82 -7.80 30.22
C ASP A 658 -16.33 -7.50 30.26
N GLU A 659 -17.00 -7.68 29.11
CA GLU A 659 -18.42 -7.32 28.92
C GLU A 659 -19.35 -8.01 29.93
N ASP A 660 -19.02 -9.23 30.34
CA ASP A 660 -19.77 -10.01 31.33
C ASP A 660 -19.37 -9.70 32.80
N GLY A 661 -18.30 -8.93 33.02
CA GLY A 661 -17.76 -8.61 34.35
C GLY A 661 -17.07 -9.78 35.06
N ASN A 662 -16.73 -10.84 34.34
CA ASN A 662 -16.11 -12.06 34.85
C ASN A 662 -14.59 -11.94 35.01
N ASN A 663 -13.94 -11.16 34.15
CA ASN A 663 -12.49 -10.98 34.15
C ASN A 663 -12.13 -9.51 34.27
N GLY A 664 -11.38 -9.17 35.32
CA GLY A 664 -10.88 -7.83 35.56
C GLY A 664 -9.36 -7.79 35.61
N VAL A 665 -8.77 -6.72 35.10
CA VAL A 665 -7.32 -6.46 35.20
C VAL A 665 -7.09 -4.99 35.51
N VAL A 666 -6.00 -4.72 36.23
CA VAL A 666 -5.59 -3.36 36.55
C VAL A 666 -4.15 -3.15 36.10
N CYS A 667 -3.91 -2.12 35.29
CA CYS A 667 -2.57 -1.64 34.99
C CYS A 667 -2.38 -0.20 35.49
N LYS A 668 -1.16 0.32 35.41
CA LYS A 668 -0.81 1.66 35.93
C LYS A 668 -0.14 2.47 34.85
N VAL A 669 -0.45 3.76 34.77
CA VAL A 669 0.30 4.72 33.96
C VAL A 669 0.81 5.87 34.83
N ALA A 670 2.08 6.20 34.69
CA ALA A 670 2.70 7.35 35.35
C ALA A 670 2.78 8.53 34.38
N ILE A 671 2.29 9.70 34.79
CA ILE A 671 2.35 10.94 34.02
C ILE A 671 3.28 11.92 34.72
N VAL A 672 4.19 12.51 33.95
CA VAL A 672 5.13 13.54 34.41
C VAL A 672 4.99 14.75 33.50
N ARG A 673 4.52 15.88 34.06
CA ARG A 673 4.34 17.16 33.39
C ARG A 673 5.45 18.14 33.74
#